data_AF-A0A167AI07-F1
#
_entry.id   AF-A0A167AI07-F1
#
_cell.length_a   1.000
_cell.length_b   1.000
_cell.length_c   1.000
_cell.angle_alpha   90.00
_cell.angle_beta   90.00
_cell.angle_gamma   90.00
#
_symmetry.space_group_name_H-M   'P 1'
#
loop_
_entity.id
_entity.type
_entity.pdbx_description
1 polymer ?
#
loop_
_entity_poly.entity_id
_entity_poly.type
_entity_poly.pdbx_seq_one_letter_code
_entity_poly.pdbx_strand_id
1 'polypeptide(L)'
;MNHRLTLLVPGDPGQTTGGYLYDRHLARELEAAGWAVTLLGLDGAFPGPDETARQALDAALSGLPAGSRVLLDGLAMGCLPEVIDTHADRLDLTALVHHPLGDESGLTPQQRDRLLDLEIRALRRVARIVVTSHFTARRLGALGLPPASIHVASPGVTPAPLCAIARGEPVHGDKAIPHLLCVAHLAPRKGHDVLLEALARLLDLSWHCHWVGSTDREPEWVAGLRGQCQALGLTERVTLQGELPADRVAAAFDAASVFVLPSRYEGFGMVVTEALARGLPVITTTGGALCDTLPAGAGLSVPPEDPQALTDALRRWLTDAPLRATLIAGARAARDHLTDWAETARQVAKALDTPPKSRDEGWFAHDWLTLRAGADAQARDRRLPQAAGAWLRRRGPGPHRILDLGAGSGNNLRHLAPLLPGPQHWMLRDRDPVLLDAAMAPPTPRDAHGDPVARQVHTADLAHLSTADMGNTHLVTASALLDLVSADWLEGLVDACAHAGAALLLTLSVDGQRGCLDAEGRRRSDPEDAWAASLFHSHQRRDKGLGSALGPEAPACLLRILRSHGYRVFQRPSPWCLRAGSEEARTLGLETLHGWKQALLEQAPGETDRILAWHASRSTALRDGHLGLWVGHRDVFARPLLRP
;
A
#
# COMPACT_ATOMS: atom_id res chain seq x y z
N MET A 1 9.92 27.93 -23.31
CA MET A 1 10.57 26.75 -23.95
C MET A 1 9.45 25.81 -24.35
N ASN A 2 9.40 25.29 -25.58
CA ASN A 2 8.34 24.33 -25.95
C ASN A 2 8.59 23.02 -25.22
N HIS A 3 7.83 22.75 -24.16
CA HIS A 3 7.86 21.47 -23.46
C HIS A 3 7.23 20.40 -24.38
N ARG A 4 7.99 19.35 -24.72
CA ARG A 4 7.49 18.21 -25.51
C ARG A 4 7.18 17.05 -24.56
N LEU A 5 6.06 16.38 -24.78
CA LEU A 5 5.62 15.22 -23.99
C LEU A 5 5.07 14.13 -24.91
N THR A 6 5.53 12.89 -24.72
CA THR A 6 4.89 11.73 -25.33
C THR A 6 4.01 11.04 -24.28
N LEU A 7 2.71 10.90 -24.56
CA LEU A 7 1.77 10.15 -23.73
C LEU A 7 1.49 8.80 -24.38
N LEU A 8 1.83 7.70 -23.71
CA LEU A 8 1.59 6.34 -24.18
C LEU A 8 0.41 5.73 -23.42
N VAL A 9 -0.60 5.26 -24.14
CA VAL A 9 -1.80 4.60 -23.60
C VAL A 9 -1.94 3.19 -24.18
N PRO A 10 -2.55 2.23 -23.48
CA PRO A 10 -2.81 0.91 -24.05
C PRO A 10 -3.89 1.01 -25.14
N GLY A 11 -3.77 0.25 -26.22
CA GLY A 11 -4.78 0.17 -27.28
C GLY A 11 -5.10 1.51 -27.98
N ASP A 12 -6.30 1.60 -28.57
CA ASP A 12 -6.74 2.78 -29.30
C ASP A 12 -7.06 3.97 -28.37
N PRO A 13 -6.35 5.11 -28.47
CA PRO A 13 -6.63 6.32 -27.69
C PRO A 13 -8.03 6.91 -27.90
N GLY A 14 -8.76 6.49 -28.93
CA GLY A 14 -10.13 6.89 -29.26
C GLY A 14 -11.23 6.27 -28.39
N GLN A 15 -10.91 5.27 -27.55
CA GLN A 15 -11.92 4.55 -26.76
C GLN A 15 -12.67 5.44 -25.75
N THR A 16 -13.97 5.20 -25.59
CA THR A 16 -14.87 5.95 -24.70
C THR A 16 -14.94 5.35 -23.28
N THR A 17 -13.80 5.23 -22.60
CA THR A 17 -13.76 4.85 -21.17
C THR A 17 -13.19 5.98 -20.31
N GLY A 18 -13.35 5.87 -18.99
CA GLY A 18 -12.91 6.93 -18.05
C GLY A 18 -11.42 7.27 -18.15
N GLY A 19 -10.53 6.28 -18.24
CA GLY A 19 -9.08 6.51 -18.36
C GLY A 19 -8.72 7.24 -19.66
N TYR A 20 -9.21 6.74 -20.79
CA TYR A 20 -8.94 7.34 -22.11
C TYR A 20 -9.58 8.73 -22.26
N LEU A 21 -10.72 8.97 -21.62
CA LEU A 21 -11.31 10.31 -21.52
C LEU A 21 -10.39 11.25 -20.75
N TYR A 22 -9.85 10.80 -19.61
CA TYR A 22 -8.88 11.56 -18.84
C TYR A 22 -7.64 11.91 -19.68
N ASP A 23 -7.05 10.93 -20.36
CA ASP A 23 -5.84 11.14 -21.17
C ASP A 23 -6.05 12.14 -22.30
N ARG A 24 -7.18 12.05 -23.00
CA ARG A 24 -7.52 12.99 -24.07
C ARG A 24 -7.78 14.40 -23.55
N HIS A 25 -8.47 14.54 -22.42
CA HIS A 25 -8.70 15.85 -21.81
C HIS A 25 -7.39 16.47 -21.31
N LEU A 26 -6.56 15.66 -20.63
CA LEU A 26 -5.24 16.08 -20.18
C LEU A 26 -4.35 16.53 -21.34
N ALA A 27 -4.28 15.75 -22.43
CA ALA A 27 -3.50 16.11 -23.61
C ALA A 27 -3.94 17.46 -24.19
N ARG A 28 -5.24 17.67 -24.37
CA ARG A 28 -5.81 18.93 -24.90
C ARG A 28 -5.51 20.13 -24.01
N GLU A 29 -5.63 19.99 -22.70
CA GLU A 29 -5.35 21.10 -21.77
C GLU A 29 -3.84 21.39 -21.65
N LEU A 30 -2.98 20.37 -21.74
CA LEU A 30 -1.54 20.58 -21.82
C LEU A 30 -1.16 21.32 -23.13
N GLU A 31 -1.78 20.97 -24.25
CA GLU A 31 -1.63 21.69 -25.53
C GLU A 31 -2.09 23.14 -25.43
N ALA A 32 -3.26 23.38 -24.81
CA ALA A 32 -3.76 24.72 -24.53
C ALA A 32 -2.82 25.53 -23.62
N ALA A 33 -2.10 24.86 -22.71
CA ALA A 33 -1.05 25.44 -21.88
C ALA A 33 0.31 25.57 -22.58
N GLY A 34 0.42 25.26 -23.88
CA GLY A 34 1.61 25.46 -24.69
C GLY A 34 2.58 24.27 -24.75
N TRP A 35 2.18 23.08 -24.31
CA TRP A 35 2.95 21.85 -24.49
C TRP A 35 2.74 21.28 -25.90
N ALA A 36 3.78 20.66 -26.46
CA ALA A 36 3.65 19.83 -27.64
C ALA A 36 3.47 18.37 -27.22
N VAL A 37 2.21 17.89 -27.23
CA VAL A 37 1.84 16.55 -26.77
C VAL A 37 1.69 15.59 -27.94
N THR A 38 2.31 14.42 -27.86
CA THR A 38 2.08 13.30 -28.79
C THR A 38 1.38 12.18 -28.02
N LEU A 39 0.09 11.95 -28.30
CA LEU A 39 -0.68 10.83 -27.73
C LEU A 39 -0.59 9.61 -28.65
N LEU A 40 -0.04 8.51 -28.16
CA LEU A 40 0.15 7.27 -28.93
C LEU A 40 -0.50 6.08 -28.22
N GLY A 41 -1.24 5.29 -28.99
CA GLY A 41 -1.77 3.99 -28.56
C GLY A 41 -0.76 2.87 -28.77
N LEU A 42 -0.75 1.89 -27.88
CA LEU A 42 0.10 0.71 -27.96
C LEU A 42 -0.72 -0.52 -28.36
N ASP A 43 -0.27 -1.22 -29.41
CA ASP A 43 -0.88 -2.48 -29.83
C ASP A 43 -0.67 -3.58 -28.77
N GLY A 44 -1.54 -4.61 -28.78
CA GLY A 44 -1.47 -5.76 -27.88
C GLY A 44 -2.57 -5.79 -26.82
N ALA A 45 -2.45 -6.75 -25.90
CA ALA A 45 -3.46 -7.00 -24.87
C ALA A 45 -3.12 -6.33 -23.54
N PHE A 46 -4.10 -5.70 -22.88
CA PHE A 46 -3.95 -5.11 -21.54
C PHE A 46 -5.28 -5.22 -20.76
N PRO A 47 -5.27 -5.47 -19.43
CA PRO A 47 -4.13 -5.87 -18.57
C PRO A 47 -3.70 -7.32 -18.85
N GLY A 48 -2.44 -7.65 -18.56
CA GLY A 48 -1.86 -8.96 -18.89
C GLY A 48 -1.17 -8.95 -20.26
N PRO A 49 -0.10 -8.16 -20.40
CA PRO A 49 0.55 -7.89 -21.68
C PRO A 49 0.98 -9.19 -22.36
N ASP A 50 0.55 -9.32 -23.62
CA ASP A 50 1.09 -10.30 -24.54
C ASP A 50 2.44 -9.83 -25.10
N GLU A 51 3.08 -10.67 -25.90
CA GLU A 51 4.36 -10.33 -26.51
C GLU A 51 4.26 -9.12 -27.45
N THR A 52 3.09 -8.93 -28.10
CA THR A 52 2.80 -7.74 -28.92
C THR A 52 2.84 -6.47 -28.09
N ALA A 53 2.13 -6.44 -26.95
CA ALA A 53 2.13 -5.33 -26.00
C ALA A 53 3.54 -5.00 -25.51
N ARG A 54 4.32 -6.03 -25.15
CA ARG A 54 5.72 -5.87 -24.71
C ARG A 54 6.57 -5.22 -25.80
N GLN A 55 6.48 -5.70 -27.04
CA GLN A 55 7.24 -5.17 -28.18
C GLN A 55 6.79 -3.76 -28.57
N ALA A 56 5.49 -3.47 -28.52
CA ALA A 56 4.95 -2.16 -28.84
C ALA A 56 5.47 -1.10 -27.85
N LEU A 57 5.43 -1.38 -26.55
CA LEU A 57 5.97 -0.47 -25.53
C LEU A 57 7.49 -0.28 -25.69
N ASP A 58 8.24 -1.38 -25.85
CA ASP A 58 9.70 -1.32 -25.99
C ASP A 58 10.13 -0.55 -27.25
N ALA A 59 9.47 -0.78 -28.39
CA ALA A 59 9.72 -0.09 -29.64
C ALA A 59 9.39 1.41 -29.54
N ALA A 60 8.24 1.75 -28.93
CA ALA A 60 7.84 3.14 -28.72
C ALA A 60 8.87 3.89 -27.87
N LEU A 61 9.35 3.30 -26.77
CA LEU A 61 10.36 3.91 -25.90
C LEU A 61 11.75 3.96 -26.56
N SER A 62 12.14 2.91 -27.28
CA SER A 62 13.41 2.84 -28.01
C SER A 62 13.53 3.92 -29.09
N GLY A 63 12.42 4.25 -29.76
CA GLY A 63 12.37 5.27 -30.82
C GLY A 63 12.54 6.71 -30.33
N LEU A 64 12.44 6.97 -29.02
CA LEU A 64 12.55 8.33 -28.47
C LEU A 64 14.00 8.72 -28.19
N PRO A 65 14.42 9.98 -28.39
CA PRO A 65 15.75 10.47 -27.97
C PRO A 65 15.97 10.39 -26.46
N ALA A 66 17.22 10.28 -26.01
CA ALA A 66 17.56 10.34 -24.59
C ALA A 66 17.11 11.68 -23.95
N GLY A 67 16.63 11.63 -22.72
CA GLY A 67 16.06 12.77 -22.00
C GLY A 67 14.64 13.17 -22.41
N SER A 68 13.99 12.42 -23.32
CA SER A 68 12.60 12.70 -23.68
C SER A 68 11.67 12.48 -22.48
N ARG A 69 10.70 13.40 -22.29
CA ARG A 69 9.64 13.27 -21.29
C ARG A 69 8.55 12.35 -21.81
N VAL A 70 8.23 11.32 -21.04
CA VAL A 70 7.21 10.33 -21.39
C VAL A 70 6.25 10.15 -20.22
N LEU A 71 4.96 10.33 -20.47
CA LEU A 71 3.89 9.98 -19.54
C LEU A 71 3.33 8.61 -19.97
N LEU A 72 3.36 7.64 -19.06
CA LEU A 72 2.97 6.26 -19.29
C LEU A 72 1.69 5.97 -18.53
N ASP A 73 0.64 5.54 -19.22
CA ASP A 73 -0.53 4.97 -18.54
C ASP A 73 -0.09 3.73 -17.73
N GLY A 74 -0.49 3.68 -16.45
CA GLY A 74 -0.19 2.59 -15.53
C GLY A 74 -0.66 1.22 -16.05
N LEU A 75 -1.75 1.17 -16.82
CA LEU A 75 -2.24 -0.04 -17.46
C LEU A 75 -1.30 -0.53 -18.58
N ALA A 76 -0.66 0.38 -19.32
CA ALA A 76 0.31 0.03 -20.35
C ALA A 76 1.66 -0.44 -19.78
N MET A 77 2.09 0.11 -18.65
CA MET A 77 3.44 -0.14 -18.10
C MET A 77 3.49 -1.08 -16.89
N GLY A 78 2.41 -1.18 -16.12
CA GLY A 78 2.42 -1.78 -14.78
C GLY A 78 2.79 -3.26 -14.74
N CYS A 79 2.58 -4.00 -15.83
CA CYS A 79 2.95 -5.41 -15.91
C CYS A 79 4.30 -5.68 -16.59
N LEU A 80 5.05 -4.66 -17.00
CA LEU A 80 6.27 -4.77 -17.81
C LEU A 80 7.49 -4.09 -17.14
N PRO A 81 7.84 -4.41 -15.88
CA PRO A 81 8.95 -3.75 -15.18
C PRO A 81 10.28 -3.88 -15.93
N GLU A 82 10.52 -4.98 -16.66
CA GLU A 82 11.74 -5.20 -17.43
C GLU A 82 11.91 -4.23 -18.61
N VAL A 83 10.80 -3.84 -19.26
CA VAL A 83 10.83 -2.83 -20.32
C VAL A 83 11.10 -1.46 -19.71
N ILE A 84 10.46 -1.15 -18.58
CA ILE A 84 10.67 0.11 -17.86
C ILE A 84 12.12 0.22 -17.37
N ASP A 85 12.69 -0.86 -16.84
CA ASP A 85 14.08 -0.93 -16.39
C ASP A 85 15.07 -0.60 -17.50
N THR A 86 14.82 -1.11 -18.71
CA THR A 86 15.69 -0.91 -19.88
C THR A 86 15.77 0.57 -20.28
N HIS A 87 14.67 1.32 -20.14
CA HIS A 87 14.58 2.70 -20.63
C HIS A 87 14.66 3.77 -19.56
N ALA A 88 14.44 3.42 -18.29
CA ALA A 88 14.39 4.38 -17.18
C ALA A 88 15.65 5.25 -17.12
N ASP A 89 16.86 4.70 -17.28
CA ASP A 89 18.11 5.48 -17.18
C ASP A 89 18.34 6.45 -18.33
N ARG A 90 17.62 6.27 -19.45
CA ARG A 90 17.76 7.09 -20.66
C ARG A 90 16.64 8.11 -20.84
N LEU A 91 15.44 7.84 -20.32
CA LEU A 91 14.23 8.64 -20.53
C LEU A 91 13.70 9.25 -19.22
N ASP A 92 13.01 10.39 -19.33
CA ASP A 92 12.31 11.00 -18.20
C ASP A 92 10.88 10.44 -18.10
N LEU A 93 10.79 9.22 -17.55
CA LEU A 93 9.54 8.46 -17.47
C LEU A 93 8.69 8.91 -16.27
N THR A 94 7.42 9.22 -16.49
CA THR A 94 6.43 9.47 -15.44
C THR A 94 5.26 8.50 -15.63
N ALA A 95 4.84 7.84 -14.56
CA ALA A 95 3.66 6.97 -14.60
C ALA A 95 2.38 7.79 -14.31
N LEU A 96 1.28 7.46 -14.97
CA LEU A 96 -0.08 7.93 -14.70
C LEU A 96 -0.93 6.76 -14.25
N VAL A 97 -1.20 6.66 -12.95
CA VAL A 97 -1.95 5.54 -12.35
C VAL A 97 -3.38 5.98 -12.03
N HIS A 98 -4.35 5.42 -12.76
CA HIS A 98 -5.77 5.62 -12.46
C HIS A 98 -6.17 4.90 -11.16
N HIS A 99 -5.81 3.63 -11.05
CA HIS A 99 -5.84 2.81 -9.84
C HIS A 99 -4.85 1.65 -9.99
N PRO A 100 -4.42 1.01 -8.88
CA PRO A 100 -3.51 -0.13 -8.95
C PRO A 100 -4.15 -1.33 -9.66
N LEU A 101 -3.36 -2.02 -10.50
CA LEU A 101 -3.83 -3.15 -11.29
C LEU A 101 -4.35 -4.31 -10.44
N GLY A 102 -3.78 -4.51 -9.25
CA GLY A 102 -4.25 -5.53 -8.32
C GLY A 102 -5.58 -5.20 -7.64
N ASP A 103 -6.04 -3.95 -7.71
CA ASP A 103 -7.34 -3.55 -7.13
C ASP A 103 -8.51 -3.74 -8.12
N GLU A 104 -8.25 -4.32 -9.30
CA GLU A 104 -9.29 -4.66 -10.27
C GLU A 104 -10.20 -5.81 -9.79
N SER A 105 -11.47 -5.79 -10.20
CA SER A 105 -12.43 -6.82 -9.81
C SER A 105 -12.21 -8.15 -10.54
N GLY A 106 -12.58 -9.27 -9.91
CA GLY A 106 -12.51 -10.60 -10.53
C GLY A 106 -11.14 -11.29 -10.45
N LEU A 107 -10.16 -10.68 -9.78
CA LEU A 107 -8.84 -11.27 -9.57
C LEU A 107 -8.84 -12.28 -8.42
N THR A 108 -8.15 -13.41 -8.62
CA THR A 108 -7.78 -14.30 -7.51
C THR A 108 -6.73 -13.62 -6.62
N PRO A 109 -6.58 -14.02 -5.34
CA PRO A 109 -5.55 -13.46 -4.46
C PRO A 109 -4.14 -13.54 -5.07
N GLN A 110 -3.80 -14.65 -5.72
CA GLN A 110 -2.49 -14.81 -6.37
C GLN A 110 -2.27 -13.87 -7.55
N GLN A 111 -3.30 -13.65 -8.38
CA GLN A 111 -3.22 -12.71 -9.50
C GLN A 111 -3.08 -11.27 -9.00
N ARG A 112 -3.88 -10.89 -8.00
CA ARG A 112 -3.76 -9.58 -7.35
C ARG A 112 -2.34 -9.35 -6.84
N ASP A 113 -1.82 -10.27 -6.02
CA ASP A 113 -0.52 -10.08 -5.38
C ASP A 113 0.60 -10.01 -6.43
N ARG A 114 0.51 -10.81 -7.50
CA ARG A 114 1.43 -10.75 -8.64
C ARG A 114 1.36 -9.41 -9.40
N LEU A 115 0.15 -8.91 -9.67
CA LEU A 115 -0.04 -7.64 -10.38
C LEU A 115 0.49 -6.46 -9.55
N LEU A 116 0.23 -6.44 -8.25
CA LEU A 116 0.77 -5.44 -7.35
C LEU A 116 2.30 -5.49 -7.31
N ASP A 117 2.91 -6.68 -7.22
CA ASP A 117 4.37 -6.80 -7.24
C ASP A 117 4.99 -6.25 -8.54
N LEU A 118 4.46 -6.64 -9.69
CA LEU A 118 4.93 -6.15 -11.00
C LEU A 118 4.78 -4.63 -11.11
N GLU A 119 3.62 -4.11 -10.74
CA GLU A 119 3.29 -2.69 -10.85
C GLU A 119 4.18 -1.86 -9.92
N ILE A 120 4.37 -2.30 -8.68
CA ILE A 120 5.27 -1.61 -7.74
C ILE A 120 6.72 -1.65 -8.23
N ARG A 121 7.19 -2.76 -8.79
CA ARG A 121 8.53 -2.83 -9.41
C ARG A 121 8.68 -1.81 -10.54
N ALA A 122 7.70 -1.72 -11.42
CA ALA A 122 7.73 -0.79 -12.55
C ALA A 122 7.62 0.68 -12.08
N LEU A 123 6.72 0.98 -11.15
CA LEU A 123 6.52 2.31 -10.56
C LEU A 123 7.73 2.81 -9.77
N ARG A 124 8.58 1.93 -9.24
CA ARG A 124 9.84 2.33 -8.60
C ARG A 124 10.85 2.91 -9.59
N ARG A 125 10.79 2.53 -10.86
CA ARG A 125 11.81 2.84 -11.86
C ARG A 125 11.53 4.13 -12.64
N VAL A 126 10.26 4.52 -12.74
CA VAL A 126 9.89 5.82 -13.30
C VAL A 126 10.41 6.97 -12.42
N ALA A 127 10.68 8.14 -13.01
CA ALA A 127 11.11 9.32 -12.30
C ALA A 127 10.04 9.85 -11.33
N ARG A 128 8.76 9.75 -11.72
CA ARG A 128 7.62 10.33 -10.99
C ARG A 128 6.37 9.49 -11.17
N ILE A 129 5.44 9.62 -10.22
CA ILE A 129 4.15 8.95 -10.26
C ILE A 129 3.07 10.02 -10.14
N VAL A 130 2.17 10.08 -11.11
CA VAL A 130 0.93 10.85 -11.06
C VAL A 130 -0.21 9.88 -10.79
N VAL A 131 -1.08 10.21 -9.85
CA VAL A 131 -2.29 9.44 -9.55
C VAL A 131 -3.53 10.32 -9.67
N THR A 132 -4.66 9.70 -10.00
CA THR A 132 -5.93 10.44 -10.21
C THR A 132 -6.71 10.76 -8.93
N SER A 133 -6.30 10.24 -7.78
CA SER A 133 -7.00 10.51 -6.52
C SER A 133 -6.09 10.44 -5.30
N HIS A 134 -6.48 11.17 -4.24
CA HIS A 134 -5.83 11.04 -2.94
C HIS A 134 -5.98 9.63 -2.36
N PHE A 135 -7.09 8.94 -2.65
CA PHE A 135 -7.26 7.54 -2.31
C PHE A 135 -6.17 6.67 -2.94
N THR A 136 -5.95 6.78 -4.25
CA THR A 136 -4.89 6.03 -4.95
C THR A 136 -3.50 6.41 -4.42
N ALA A 137 -3.26 7.67 -4.07
CA ALA A 137 -2.00 8.09 -3.43
C ALA A 137 -1.77 7.36 -2.10
N ARG A 138 -2.77 7.33 -1.22
CA ARG A 138 -2.70 6.60 0.06
C ARG A 138 -2.52 5.10 -0.17
N ARG A 139 -3.20 4.54 -1.17
CA ARG A 139 -3.10 3.13 -1.54
C ARG A 139 -1.69 2.75 -2.00
N LEU A 140 -1.09 3.53 -2.90
CA LEU A 140 0.29 3.33 -3.34
C LEU A 140 1.30 3.55 -2.20
N GLY A 141 1.05 4.51 -1.30
CA GLY A 141 1.84 4.72 -0.09
C GLY A 141 1.79 3.50 0.86
N ALA A 142 0.61 2.89 1.04
CA ALA A 142 0.46 1.66 1.82
C ALA A 142 1.13 0.44 1.16
N LEU A 143 1.28 0.47 -0.18
CA LEU A 143 2.09 -0.49 -0.95
C LEU A 143 3.58 -0.12 -0.98
N GLY A 144 3.99 0.87 -0.17
CA GLY A 144 5.38 1.23 0.12
C GLY A 144 6.07 2.12 -0.93
N LEU A 145 5.31 2.76 -1.83
CA LEU A 145 5.88 3.82 -2.67
C LEU A 145 6.04 5.12 -1.86
N PRO A 146 7.20 5.81 -1.94
CA PRO A 146 7.43 7.02 -1.15
C PRO A 146 6.40 8.11 -1.47
N PRO A 147 5.68 8.67 -0.46
CA PRO A 147 4.68 9.71 -0.70
C PRO A 147 5.22 10.93 -1.44
N ALA A 148 6.50 11.27 -1.23
CA ALA A 148 7.18 12.38 -1.92
C ALA A 148 7.29 12.19 -3.44
N SER A 149 7.18 10.95 -3.92
CA SER A 149 7.24 10.62 -5.36
C SER A 149 5.87 10.55 -6.05
N ILE A 150 4.79 10.73 -5.28
CA ILE A 150 3.41 10.57 -5.73
C ILE A 150 2.75 11.95 -5.79
N HIS A 151 2.31 12.33 -6.98
CA HIS A 151 1.62 13.58 -7.24
C HIS A 151 0.16 13.31 -7.57
N VAL A 152 -0.76 13.99 -6.91
CA VAL A 152 -2.19 13.84 -7.19
C VAL A 152 -2.60 14.86 -8.25
N ALA A 153 -3.19 14.37 -9.34
CA ALA A 153 -3.83 15.18 -10.36
C ALA A 153 -5.26 14.64 -10.56
N SER A 154 -6.20 15.17 -9.77
CA SER A 154 -7.59 14.73 -9.87
C SER A 154 -8.21 15.11 -11.21
N PRO A 155 -9.03 14.23 -11.82
CA PRO A 155 -9.75 14.52 -13.05
C PRO A 155 -10.56 15.80 -12.94
N GLY A 156 -10.43 16.64 -13.97
CA GLY A 156 -11.23 17.83 -14.10
C GLY A 156 -12.65 17.51 -14.54
N VAL A 157 -13.54 18.48 -14.40
CA VAL A 157 -14.89 18.41 -14.96
C VAL A 157 -15.17 19.64 -15.82
N THR A 158 -15.81 19.42 -16.96
CA THR A 158 -16.28 20.51 -17.81
C THR A 158 -17.48 21.19 -17.15
N PRO A 159 -17.48 22.53 -16.97
CA PRO A 159 -18.64 23.24 -16.45
C PRO A 159 -19.90 22.96 -17.26
N ALA A 160 -21.02 22.75 -16.56
CA ALA A 160 -22.31 22.45 -17.18
C ALA A 160 -23.43 23.31 -16.60
N PRO A 161 -24.49 23.60 -17.38
CA PRO A 161 -25.72 24.17 -16.84
C PRO A 161 -26.29 23.31 -15.71
N LEU A 162 -26.98 23.94 -14.76
CA LEU A 162 -27.76 23.21 -13.76
C LEU A 162 -28.79 22.32 -14.46
N CYS A 163 -29.07 21.11 -13.96
CA CYS A 163 -30.12 20.23 -14.46
C CYS A 163 -31.53 20.69 -14.00
N ALA A 164 -32.60 20.12 -14.58
CA ALA A 164 -33.97 20.51 -14.29
C ALA A 164 -34.31 20.50 -12.78
N ILE A 165 -33.94 19.43 -12.06
CA ILE A 165 -34.22 19.35 -10.62
C ILE A 165 -33.47 20.41 -9.80
N ALA A 166 -32.23 20.74 -10.19
CA ALA A 166 -31.44 21.78 -9.53
C ALA A 166 -31.96 23.20 -9.81
N ARG A 167 -32.62 23.41 -10.96
CA ARG A 167 -33.34 24.64 -11.31
C ARG A 167 -34.70 24.77 -10.61
N GLY A 168 -35.18 23.70 -9.96
CA GLY A 168 -36.52 23.64 -9.36
C GLY A 168 -37.63 23.44 -10.39
N GLU A 169 -37.29 22.98 -11.59
CA GLU A 169 -38.25 22.68 -12.65
C GLU A 169 -38.88 21.30 -12.43
N PRO A 170 -40.17 21.11 -12.78
CA PRO A 170 -40.79 19.80 -12.77
C PRO A 170 -40.07 18.88 -13.77
N VAL A 171 -39.42 17.85 -13.24
CA VAL A 171 -38.83 16.80 -14.06
C VAL A 171 -39.99 15.93 -14.57
N HIS A 172 -40.48 16.17 -15.79
CA HIS A 172 -41.58 15.42 -16.48
C HIS A 172 -43.05 15.75 -16.09
N GLY A 173 -43.36 16.95 -15.60
CA GLY A 173 -44.74 17.45 -15.40
C GLY A 173 -45.50 16.87 -14.19
N ASP A 174 -46.80 17.17 -14.07
CA ASP A 174 -47.64 16.98 -12.85
C ASP A 174 -47.86 15.52 -12.38
N LYS A 175 -47.36 14.50 -13.11
CA LYS A 175 -47.43 13.08 -12.72
C LYS A 175 -46.05 12.43 -12.47
N ALA A 176 -44.99 13.24 -12.38
CA ALA A 176 -43.59 12.84 -12.49
C ALA A 176 -43.17 11.61 -11.67
N ILE A 177 -42.97 10.48 -12.35
CA ILE A 177 -42.19 9.35 -11.84
C ILE A 177 -40.73 9.82 -11.72
N PRO A 178 -40.04 9.66 -10.57
CA PRO A 178 -38.62 9.98 -10.44
C PRO A 178 -37.73 9.16 -11.39
N HIS A 179 -36.81 9.82 -12.09
CA HIS A 179 -35.85 9.18 -12.99
C HIS A 179 -34.49 9.02 -12.30
N LEU A 180 -34.04 7.78 -12.14
CA LEU A 180 -32.71 7.42 -11.65
C LEU A 180 -31.77 7.24 -12.84
N LEU A 181 -30.59 7.84 -12.82
CA LEU A 181 -29.62 7.72 -13.91
C LEU A 181 -28.35 7.02 -13.43
N CYS A 182 -27.92 5.96 -14.13
CA CYS A 182 -26.60 5.36 -14.00
C CYS A 182 -25.85 5.52 -15.31
N VAL A 183 -24.70 6.19 -15.30
CA VAL A 183 -23.82 6.34 -16.47
C VAL A 183 -22.53 5.56 -16.19
N ALA A 184 -22.42 4.38 -16.79
CA ALA A 184 -21.26 3.51 -16.68
C ALA A 184 -21.32 2.41 -17.76
N HIS A 185 -20.17 1.97 -18.27
CA HIS A 185 -20.13 0.70 -18.99
C HIS A 185 -20.61 -0.45 -18.10
N LEU A 186 -21.43 -1.37 -18.64
CA LEU A 186 -21.97 -2.51 -17.91
C LEU A 186 -20.90 -3.59 -17.71
N ALA A 187 -20.05 -3.43 -16.70
CA ALA A 187 -19.03 -4.39 -16.28
C ALA A 187 -19.24 -4.82 -14.81
N PRO A 188 -18.71 -5.98 -14.37
CA PRO A 188 -18.83 -6.45 -12.99
C PRO A 188 -18.43 -5.40 -11.95
N ARG A 189 -17.32 -4.67 -12.15
CA ARG A 189 -16.87 -3.62 -11.23
C ARG A 189 -17.92 -2.51 -10.98
N LYS A 190 -18.83 -2.28 -11.92
CA LYS A 190 -19.79 -1.16 -11.87
C LYS A 190 -21.05 -1.44 -11.05
N GLY A 191 -21.28 -2.69 -10.62
CA GLY A 191 -22.31 -3.02 -9.61
C GLY A 191 -23.76 -2.89 -10.06
N HIS A 192 -24.03 -3.04 -11.37
CA HIS A 192 -25.40 -2.97 -11.90
C HIS A 192 -26.31 -4.07 -11.32
N ASP A 193 -25.75 -5.23 -11.00
CA ASP A 193 -26.40 -6.36 -10.32
C ASP A 193 -26.86 -5.98 -8.90
N VAL A 194 -26.01 -5.30 -8.13
CA VAL A 194 -26.35 -4.78 -6.79
C VAL A 194 -27.47 -3.74 -6.88
N LEU A 195 -27.43 -2.88 -7.90
CA LEU A 195 -28.50 -1.91 -8.15
C LEU A 195 -29.83 -2.58 -8.50
N LEU A 196 -29.82 -3.65 -9.31
CA LEU A 196 -31.05 -4.41 -9.59
C LEU A 196 -31.65 -5.02 -8.31
N GLU A 197 -30.83 -5.62 -7.46
CA GLU A 197 -31.30 -6.17 -6.19
C GLU A 197 -31.90 -5.11 -5.27
N ALA A 198 -31.31 -3.91 -5.24
CA ALA A 198 -31.84 -2.80 -4.45
C ALA A 198 -33.17 -2.27 -5.03
N LEU A 199 -33.25 -2.10 -6.35
CA LEU A 199 -34.46 -1.62 -7.03
C LEU A 199 -35.63 -2.61 -6.92
N ALA A 200 -35.36 -3.92 -6.92
CA ALA A 200 -36.39 -4.95 -6.72
C ALA A 200 -37.08 -4.85 -5.35
N ARG A 201 -36.45 -4.21 -4.34
CA ARG A 201 -37.01 -3.97 -3.00
C ARG A 201 -37.81 -2.67 -2.89
N LEU A 202 -37.97 -1.94 -4.00
CA LEU A 202 -38.63 -0.63 -4.09
C LEU A 202 -39.84 -0.65 -5.03
N LEU A 203 -40.42 -1.82 -5.32
CA LEU A 203 -41.57 -1.95 -6.22
C LEU A 203 -42.84 -1.26 -5.70
N ASP A 204 -42.91 -0.99 -4.40
CA ASP A 204 -43.96 -0.23 -3.73
C ASP A 204 -43.94 1.27 -4.06
N LEU A 205 -42.84 1.77 -4.65
CA LEU A 205 -42.66 3.16 -5.04
C LEU A 205 -42.66 3.33 -6.57
N SER A 206 -42.96 4.54 -7.04
CA SER A 206 -42.81 4.92 -8.45
C SER A 206 -41.39 5.38 -8.72
N TRP A 207 -40.73 4.80 -9.72
CA TRP A 207 -39.42 5.22 -10.24
C TRP A 207 -39.17 4.57 -11.61
N HIS A 208 -38.26 5.16 -12.40
CA HIS A 208 -37.70 4.58 -13.62
C HIS A 208 -36.18 4.73 -13.60
N CYS A 209 -35.43 3.70 -13.98
CA CYS A 209 -33.97 3.74 -14.00
C CYS A 209 -33.42 3.65 -15.42
N HIS A 210 -32.55 4.59 -15.80
CA HIS A 210 -31.88 4.65 -17.09
C HIS A 210 -30.41 4.27 -16.92
N TRP A 211 -29.95 3.29 -17.69
CA TRP A 211 -28.54 2.89 -17.75
C TRP A 211 -27.96 3.32 -19.09
N VAL A 212 -26.94 4.18 -19.02
CA VAL A 212 -26.23 4.72 -20.18
C VAL A 212 -24.79 4.20 -20.15
N GLY A 213 -24.40 3.47 -21.19
CA GLY A 213 -23.07 2.89 -21.33
C GLY A 213 -23.07 1.62 -22.16
N SER A 214 -21.87 1.19 -22.58
CA SER A 214 -21.74 0.08 -23.53
C SER A 214 -22.35 -1.23 -23.02
N THR A 215 -23.12 -1.86 -23.90
CA THR A 215 -23.69 -3.20 -23.75
C THR A 215 -22.88 -4.28 -24.47
N ASP A 216 -21.84 -3.88 -25.20
CA ASP A 216 -21.22 -4.74 -26.22
C ASP A 216 -19.81 -5.20 -25.81
N ARG A 217 -19.14 -4.49 -24.89
CA ARG A 217 -17.79 -4.87 -24.43
C ARG A 217 -17.78 -6.08 -23.49
N GLU A 218 -18.90 -6.35 -22.79
CA GLU A 218 -19.05 -7.43 -21.80
C GLU A 218 -20.35 -8.23 -22.07
N PRO A 219 -20.48 -8.89 -23.23
CA PRO A 219 -21.77 -9.39 -23.71
C PRO A 219 -22.40 -10.46 -22.80
N GLU A 220 -21.58 -11.34 -22.20
CA GLU A 220 -22.05 -12.37 -21.27
C GLU A 220 -22.59 -11.76 -19.97
N TRP A 221 -21.87 -10.79 -19.39
CA TRP A 221 -22.30 -10.07 -18.20
C TRP A 221 -23.61 -9.30 -18.45
N VAL A 222 -23.70 -8.61 -19.59
CA VAL A 222 -24.90 -7.87 -19.99
C VAL A 222 -26.10 -8.81 -20.22
N ALA A 223 -25.89 -9.99 -20.79
CA ALA A 223 -26.94 -11.01 -20.89
C ALA A 223 -27.42 -11.48 -19.51
N GLY A 224 -26.49 -11.68 -18.57
CA GLY A 224 -26.80 -11.97 -17.16
C GLY A 224 -27.67 -10.89 -16.50
N LEU A 225 -27.30 -9.61 -16.66
CA LEU A 225 -28.07 -8.48 -16.14
C LEU A 225 -29.48 -8.42 -16.74
N ARG A 226 -29.65 -8.67 -18.05
CA ARG A 226 -30.98 -8.74 -18.68
C ARG A 226 -31.83 -9.87 -18.11
N GLY A 227 -31.23 -11.04 -17.89
CA GLY A 227 -31.90 -12.17 -17.23
C GLY A 227 -32.31 -11.84 -15.80
N GLN A 228 -31.45 -11.15 -15.04
CA GLN A 228 -31.75 -10.69 -13.68
C GLN A 228 -32.88 -9.66 -13.66
N CYS A 229 -32.90 -8.68 -14.59
CA CYS A 229 -34.02 -7.75 -14.75
C CYS A 229 -35.35 -8.50 -14.95
N GLN A 230 -35.37 -9.51 -15.82
CA GLN A 230 -36.57 -10.31 -16.09
C GLN A 230 -37.01 -11.09 -14.85
N ALA A 231 -36.08 -11.78 -14.17
CA ALA A 231 -36.37 -12.58 -12.99
C ALA A 231 -36.91 -11.74 -11.81
N LEU A 232 -36.45 -10.49 -11.69
CA LEU A 232 -36.88 -9.55 -10.65
C LEU A 232 -38.12 -8.72 -11.05
N GLY A 233 -38.68 -8.92 -12.25
CA GLY A 233 -39.85 -8.17 -12.73
C GLY A 233 -39.56 -6.68 -13.02
N LEU A 234 -38.33 -6.35 -13.39
CA LEU A 234 -37.85 -4.97 -13.58
C LEU A 234 -37.82 -4.49 -15.04
N THR A 235 -38.19 -5.35 -16.00
CA THR A 235 -38.07 -5.09 -17.45
C THR A 235 -38.73 -3.78 -17.91
N GLU A 236 -39.87 -3.39 -17.32
CA GLU A 236 -40.57 -2.15 -17.68
C GLU A 236 -40.05 -0.91 -16.95
N ARG A 237 -39.21 -1.09 -15.92
CA ARG A 237 -38.73 -0.01 -15.04
C ARG A 237 -37.25 0.31 -15.20
N VAL A 238 -36.49 -0.53 -15.89
CA VAL A 238 -35.05 -0.35 -16.16
C VAL A 238 -34.81 -0.34 -17.66
N THR A 239 -34.29 0.78 -18.18
CA THR A 239 -33.97 0.93 -19.61
C THR A 239 -32.46 0.95 -19.82
N LEU A 240 -31.95 -0.02 -20.55
CA LEU A 240 -30.57 -0.07 -21.04
C LEU A 240 -30.50 0.72 -22.35
N GLN A 241 -29.87 1.89 -22.34
CA GLN A 241 -29.83 2.81 -23.48
C GLN A 241 -28.59 2.62 -24.38
N GLY A 242 -27.63 1.81 -23.96
CA GLY A 242 -26.36 1.63 -24.67
C GLY A 242 -25.45 2.86 -24.58
N GLU A 243 -24.42 2.92 -25.43
CA GLU A 243 -23.61 4.12 -25.58
C GLU A 243 -24.43 5.23 -26.27
N LEU A 244 -24.37 6.44 -25.73
CA LEU A 244 -25.10 7.59 -26.26
C LEU A 244 -24.12 8.69 -26.71
N PRO A 245 -24.45 9.47 -27.76
CA PRO A 245 -23.75 10.70 -28.09
C PRO A 245 -23.75 11.71 -26.93
N ALA A 246 -22.76 12.60 -26.87
CA ALA A 246 -22.54 13.51 -25.75
C ALA A 246 -23.74 14.42 -25.43
N ASP A 247 -24.46 14.90 -26.45
CA ASP A 247 -25.68 15.70 -26.30
C ASP A 247 -26.83 14.90 -25.65
N ARG A 248 -26.94 13.60 -25.99
CA ARG A 248 -27.93 12.69 -25.40
C ARG A 248 -27.58 12.29 -23.97
N VAL A 249 -26.28 12.14 -23.66
CA VAL A 249 -25.81 11.98 -22.27
C VAL A 249 -26.14 13.24 -21.46
N ALA A 250 -25.89 14.43 -22.00
CA ALA A 250 -26.23 15.69 -21.33
C ALA A 250 -27.75 15.82 -21.08
N ALA A 251 -28.58 15.43 -22.04
CA ALA A 251 -30.03 15.40 -21.88
C ALA A 251 -30.48 14.38 -20.83
N ALA A 252 -29.82 13.22 -20.74
CA ALA A 252 -30.11 12.24 -19.70
C ALA A 252 -29.81 12.78 -18.29
N PHE A 253 -28.67 13.47 -18.11
CA PHE A 253 -28.37 14.15 -16.85
C PHE A 253 -29.35 15.28 -16.53
N ASP A 254 -29.78 16.07 -17.54
CA ASP A 254 -30.74 17.16 -17.33
C ASP A 254 -32.11 16.64 -16.85
N ALA A 255 -32.54 15.49 -17.40
CA ALA A 255 -33.82 14.84 -17.11
C ALA A 255 -33.80 13.92 -15.87
N ALA A 256 -32.65 13.73 -15.22
CA ALA A 256 -32.52 12.86 -14.06
C ALA A 256 -32.97 13.55 -12.77
N SER A 257 -33.58 12.79 -11.86
CA SER A 257 -33.89 13.25 -10.50
C SER A 257 -32.70 13.02 -9.56
N VAL A 258 -31.95 11.94 -9.76
CA VAL A 258 -30.74 11.61 -8.99
C VAL A 258 -29.80 10.76 -9.85
N PHE A 259 -28.50 10.94 -9.65
CA PHE A 259 -27.48 10.07 -10.24
C PHE A 259 -27.14 8.94 -9.29
N VAL A 260 -27.06 7.71 -9.80
CA VAL A 260 -26.72 6.51 -9.01
C VAL A 260 -25.49 5.84 -9.61
N LEU A 261 -24.45 5.65 -8.81
CA LEU A 261 -23.25 4.91 -9.19
C LEU A 261 -22.95 3.81 -8.16
N PRO A 262 -23.43 2.58 -8.37
CA PRO A 262 -23.34 1.47 -7.40
C PRO A 262 -22.01 0.71 -7.49
N SER A 263 -20.93 1.37 -7.91
CA SER A 263 -19.68 0.69 -8.26
C SER A 263 -19.03 0.01 -7.06
N ARG A 264 -18.48 -1.18 -7.27
CA ARG A 264 -17.68 -1.91 -6.28
C ARG A 264 -16.37 -1.16 -5.96
N TYR A 265 -15.78 -0.56 -6.98
CA TYR A 265 -14.51 0.17 -6.89
C TYR A 265 -14.34 1.17 -8.04
N GLU A 266 -13.83 2.36 -7.75
CA GLU A 266 -13.38 3.34 -8.75
C GLU A 266 -12.04 3.97 -8.35
N GLY A 267 -11.19 4.27 -9.35
CA GLY A 267 -9.97 5.06 -9.14
C GLY A 267 -10.22 6.55 -8.87
N PHE A 268 -11.36 7.06 -9.33
CA PHE A 268 -11.85 8.43 -9.03
C PHE A 268 -13.39 8.50 -9.12
N GLY A 269 -13.97 8.07 -10.24
CA GLY A 269 -15.42 8.17 -10.48
C GLY A 269 -15.84 9.50 -11.12
N MET A 270 -15.26 9.86 -12.27
CA MET A 270 -15.48 11.14 -12.97
C MET A 270 -16.97 11.47 -13.19
N VAL A 271 -17.79 10.47 -13.48
CA VAL A 271 -19.24 10.66 -13.68
C VAL A 271 -19.96 11.22 -12.44
N VAL A 272 -19.40 11.04 -11.24
CA VAL A 272 -19.88 11.70 -10.02
C VAL A 272 -19.68 13.21 -10.11
N THR A 273 -18.50 13.69 -10.48
CA THR A 273 -18.24 15.13 -10.61
C THR A 273 -19.00 15.71 -11.81
N GLU A 274 -19.25 14.94 -12.88
CA GLU A 274 -20.13 15.34 -13.99
C GLU A 274 -21.59 15.54 -13.54
N ALA A 275 -22.12 14.69 -12.66
CA ALA A 275 -23.44 14.88 -12.06
C ALA A 275 -23.45 16.15 -11.18
N LEU A 276 -22.45 16.29 -10.31
CA LEU A 276 -22.33 17.44 -9.41
C LEU A 276 -22.16 18.76 -10.17
N ALA A 277 -21.43 18.78 -11.29
CA ALA A 277 -21.29 19.96 -12.15
C ALA A 277 -22.63 20.49 -12.68
N ARG A 278 -23.67 19.63 -12.72
CA ARG A 278 -25.05 19.97 -13.08
C ARG A 278 -25.95 20.21 -11.86
N GLY A 279 -25.41 20.13 -10.65
CA GLY A 279 -26.18 20.23 -9.40
C GLY A 279 -27.09 19.04 -9.15
N LEU A 280 -26.85 17.90 -9.81
CA LEU A 280 -27.61 16.67 -9.64
C LEU A 280 -27.08 15.92 -8.40
N PRO A 281 -27.92 15.64 -7.38
CA PRO A 281 -27.49 14.87 -6.23
C PRO A 281 -27.12 13.44 -6.61
N VAL A 282 -26.21 12.84 -5.84
CA VAL A 282 -25.61 11.55 -6.13
C VAL A 282 -25.90 10.53 -5.04
N ILE A 283 -26.18 9.29 -5.41
CA ILE A 283 -26.16 8.12 -4.52
C ILE A 283 -25.06 7.19 -5.04
N THR A 284 -24.02 6.97 -4.25
CA THR A 284 -22.89 6.13 -4.67
C THR A 284 -22.35 5.29 -3.53
N THR A 285 -21.32 4.49 -3.78
CA THR A 285 -20.70 3.65 -2.76
C THR A 285 -19.48 4.35 -2.15
N THR A 286 -18.88 3.75 -1.12
CA THR A 286 -17.56 4.14 -0.60
C THR A 286 -16.43 3.32 -1.24
N GLY A 287 -16.69 2.65 -2.37
CA GLY A 287 -15.74 1.76 -3.03
C GLY A 287 -14.60 2.51 -3.72
N GLY A 288 -13.36 2.26 -3.31
CA GLY A 288 -12.19 2.94 -3.85
C GLY A 288 -12.22 4.44 -3.52
N ALA A 289 -11.91 5.27 -4.53
CA ALA A 289 -11.87 6.72 -4.38
C ALA A 289 -13.23 7.38 -4.16
N LEU A 290 -14.36 6.67 -4.34
CA LEU A 290 -15.69 7.24 -4.13
C LEU A 290 -15.94 7.69 -2.68
N CYS A 291 -15.18 7.15 -1.72
CA CYS A 291 -15.21 7.64 -0.34
C CYS A 291 -14.70 9.09 -0.19
N ASP A 292 -13.86 9.55 -1.12
CA ASP A 292 -13.31 10.92 -1.18
C ASP A 292 -14.04 11.78 -2.23
N THR A 293 -14.54 11.19 -3.33
CA THR A 293 -15.05 11.93 -4.49
C THR A 293 -16.39 12.63 -4.24
N LEU A 294 -17.28 12.05 -3.42
CA LEU A 294 -18.57 12.67 -3.12
C LEU A 294 -18.45 13.68 -1.97
N PRO A 295 -18.67 15.00 -2.21
CA PRO A 295 -18.64 15.98 -1.14
C PRO A 295 -19.76 15.77 -0.13
N ALA A 296 -19.48 16.06 1.15
CA ALA A 296 -20.47 15.97 2.21
C ALA A 296 -21.71 16.83 1.90
N GLY A 297 -22.90 16.24 2.02
CA GLY A 297 -24.17 16.91 1.76
C GLY A 297 -24.60 16.98 0.29
N ALA A 298 -23.75 16.59 -0.67
CA ALA A 298 -24.10 16.55 -2.10
C ALA A 298 -24.76 15.23 -2.54
N GLY A 299 -24.90 14.28 -1.61
CA GLY A 299 -25.44 12.96 -1.90
C GLY A 299 -25.44 12.02 -0.70
N LEU A 300 -25.64 10.73 -0.97
CA LEU A 300 -25.57 9.64 0.02
C LEU A 300 -24.53 8.62 -0.41
N SER A 301 -23.67 8.18 0.53
CA SER A 301 -22.71 7.10 0.33
C SER A 301 -23.12 5.85 1.10
N VAL A 302 -22.98 4.69 0.47
CA VAL A 302 -23.26 3.37 1.08
C VAL A 302 -22.05 2.43 0.94
N PRO A 303 -21.92 1.37 1.76
CA PRO A 303 -20.90 0.36 1.51
C PRO A 303 -21.08 -0.30 0.13
N PRO A 304 -20.00 -0.68 -0.58
CA PRO A 304 -20.10 -1.52 -1.77
C PRO A 304 -20.61 -2.92 -1.41
N GLU A 305 -21.19 -3.64 -2.38
CA GLU A 305 -21.77 -4.99 -2.16
C GLU A 305 -22.88 -5.05 -1.09
N ASP A 306 -23.55 -3.93 -0.80
CA ASP A 306 -24.66 -3.87 0.15
C ASP A 306 -25.97 -3.40 -0.52
N PRO A 307 -26.74 -4.33 -1.12
CA PRO A 307 -28.04 -4.01 -1.71
C PRO A 307 -29.04 -3.42 -0.71
N GLN A 308 -28.94 -3.76 0.58
CA GLN A 308 -29.87 -3.24 1.59
C GLN A 308 -29.58 -1.77 1.90
N ALA A 309 -28.32 -1.43 2.14
CA ALA A 309 -27.93 -0.04 2.33
C ALA A 309 -28.27 0.83 1.11
N LEU A 310 -28.06 0.31 -0.11
CA LEU A 310 -28.43 0.99 -1.34
C LEU A 310 -29.96 1.17 -1.46
N THR A 311 -30.74 0.16 -1.07
CA THR A 311 -32.21 0.24 -0.98
C THR A 311 -32.65 1.35 -0.04
N ASP A 312 -32.07 1.41 1.15
CA ASP A 312 -32.43 2.38 2.18
C ASP A 312 -32.08 3.82 1.73
N ALA A 313 -30.94 4.02 1.09
CA ALA A 313 -30.55 5.30 0.51
C ALA A 313 -31.51 5.76 -0.61
N LEU A 314 -31.83 4.86 -1.54
CA LEU A 314 -32.78 5.14 -2.63
C LEU A 314 -34.19 5.41 -2.10
N ARG A 315 -34.67 4.63 -1.13
CA ARG A 315 -35.96 4.84 -0.47
C ARG A 315 -36.03 6.22 0.18
N ARG A 316 -35.01 6.57 0.98
CA ARG A 316 -34.93 7.90 1.61
C ARG A 316 -34.96 9.01 0.58
N TRP A 317 -34.20 8.88 -0.51
CA TRP A 317 -34.28 9.85 -1.61
C TRP A 317 -35.69 9.96 -2.18
N LEU A 318 -36.36 8.83 -2.46
CA LEU A 318 -37.70 8.81 -3.06
C LEU A 318 -38.79 9.35 -2.11
N THR A 319 -38.66 9.20 -0.80
CA THR A 319 -39.75 9.51 0.15
C THR A 319 -39.52 10.73 1.04
N ASP A 320 -38.28 11.13 1.31
CA ASP A 320 -37.93 12.23 2.23
C ASP A 320 -37.68 13.55 1.47
N ALA A 321 -38.71 14.41 1.41
CA ALA A 321 -38.63 15.69 0.71
C ALA A 321 -37.61 16.68 1.34
N PRO A 322 -37.55 16.87 2.68
CA PRO A 322 -36.49 17.66 3.31
C PRO A 322 -35.07 17.18 2.98
N LEU A 323 -34.83 15.86 2.99
CA LEU A 323 -33.53 15.30 2.60
C LEU A 323 -33.23 15.62 1.14
N ARG A 324 -34.18 15.41 0.22
CA ARG A 324 -33.98 15.76 -1.20
C ARG A 324 -33.58 17.21 -1.40
N ALA A 325 -34.30 18.14 -0.78
CA ALA A 325 -33.99 19.57 -0.88
C ALA A 325 -32.57 19.88 -0.37
N THR A 326 -32.18 19.24 0.75
CA THR A 326 -30.83 19.38 1.32
C THR A 326 -29.76 18.86 0.35
N LEU A 327 -29.96 17.68 -0.23
CA LEU A 327 -28.98 17.08 -1.15
C LEU A 327 -28.87 17.85 -2.47
N ILE A 328 -29.98 18.37 -3.01
CA ILE A 328 -29.97 19.23 -4.20
C ILE A 328 -29.19 20.52 -3.91
N ALA A 329 -29.45 21.16 -2.76
CA ALA A 329 -28.70 22.37 -2.37
C ALA A 329 -27.21 22.08 -2.20
N GLY A 330 -26.85 20.95 -1.57
CA GLY A 330 -25.47 20.51 -1.42
C GLY A 330 -24.79 20.22 -2.76
N ALA A 331 -25.47 19.54 -3.69
CA ALA A 331 -24.94 19.28 -5.03
C ALA A 331 -24.72 20.57 -5.83
N ARG A 332 -25.63 21.56 -5.70
CA ARG A 332 -25.46 22.89 -6.28
C ARG A 332 -24.26 23.63 -5.70
N ALA A 333 -24.06 23.59 -4.38
CA ALA A 333 -22.93 24.22 -3.71
C ALA A 333 -21.58 23.55 -4.01
N ALA A 334 -21.58 22.23 -4.23
CA ALA A 334 -20.38 21.47 -4.58
C ALA A 334 -19.77 21.93 -5.92
N ARG A 335 -20.57 22.44 -6.85
CA ARG A 335 -20.14 22.92 -8.18
C ARG A 335 -18.98 23.90 -8.12
N ASP A 336 -19.03 24.83 -7.16
CA ASP A 336 -18.06 25.92 -7.03
C ASP A 336 -16.69 25.43 -6.56
N HIS A 337 -16.58 24.17 -6.14
CA HIS A 337 -15.39 23.54 -5.58
C HIS A 337 -14.86 22.39 -6.44
N LEU A 338 -15.45 22.14 -7.62
CA LEU A 338 -15.00 21.07 -8.50
C LEU A 338 -13.73 21.51 -9.25
N THR A 339 -12.77 20.59 -9.34
CA THR A 339 -11.55 20.74 -10.14
C THR A 339 -11.91 20.84 -11.62
N ASP A 340 -11.38 21.83 -12.34
CA ASP A 340 -11.47 21.90 -13.80
C ASP A 340 -10.27 21.21 -14.48
N TRP A 341 -10.37 20.98 -15.78
CA TRP A 341 -9.31 20.27 -16.51
C TRP A 341 -8.01 21.08 -16.61
N ALA A 342 -8.08 22.42 -16.58
CA ALA A 342 -6.90 23.28 -16.60
C ALA A 342 -6.09 23.13 -15.31
N GLU A 343 -6.73 22.98 -14.15
CA GLU A 343 -6.11 22.62 -12.88
C GLU A 343 -5.47 21.23 -12.97
N THR A 344 -6.17 20.21 -13.48
CA THR A 344 -5.60 18.87 -13.68
C THR A 344 -4.30 18.93 -14.49
N ALA A 345 -4.32 19.62 -15.64
CA ALA A 345 -3.15 19.78 -16.48
C ALA A 345 -2.02 20.55 -15.78
N ARG A 346 -2.35 21.56 -14.98
CA ARG A 346 -1.35 22.29 -14.17
C ARG A 346 -0.68 21.40 -13.13
N GLN A 347 -1.44 20.52 -12.47
CA GLN A 347 -0.88 19.57 -11.50
C GLN A 347 0.02 18.54 -12.18
N VAL A 348 -0.36 18.04 -13.35
CA VAL A 348 0.48 17.14 -14.14
C VAL A 348 1.75 17.85 -14.62
N ALA A 349 1.65 19.07 -15.17
CA ALA A 349 2.80 19.85 -15.59
C ALA A 349 3.76 20.12 -14.42
N LYS A 350 3.21 20.51 -13.25
CA LYS A 350 3.98 20.69 -12.02
C LYS A 350 4.68 19.40 -11.60
N ALA A 351 4.00 18.25 -11.69
CA ALA A 351 4.62 16.96 -11.44
C ALA A 351 5.78 16.73 -12.42
N LEU A 352 5.58 16.88 -13.73
CA LEU A 352 6.63 16.69 -14.74
C LEU A 352 7.86 17.60 -14.55
N ASP A 353 7.73 18.74 -13.89
CA ASP A 353 8.83 19.66 -13.59
C ASP A 353 9.48 19.44 -12.21
N THR A 354 8.95 18.58 -11.34
CA THR A 354 9.65 18.24 -10.09
C THR A 354 10.93 17.46 -10.40
N PRO A 355 11.98 17.51 -9.56
CA PRO A 355 13.14 16.66 -9.76
C PRO A 355 12.75 15.17 -9.76
N PRO A 356 13.40 14.31 -10.57
CA PRO A 356 13.16 12.88 -10.54
C PRO A 356 13.42 12.35 -9.12
N LYS A 357 12.58 11.43 -8.64
CA LYS A 357 12.84 10.77 -7.36
C LYS A 357 14.18 10.05 -7.41
N SER A 358 14.89 10.01 -6.30
CA SER A 358 16.08 9.17 -6.21
C SER A 358 15.67 7.72 -6.46
N ARG A 359 16.18 7.11 -7.52
CA ARG A 359 15.98 5.67 -7.80
C ARG A 359 16.65 4.78 -6.74
N ASP A 360 17.41 5.42 -5.86
CA ASP A 360 18.11 4.88 -4.70
C ASP A 360 17.43 5.29 -3.38
N GLU A 361 16.23 5.90 -3.38
CA GLU A 361 15.47 6.13 -2.15
C GLU A 361 14.90 4.80 -1.65
N GLY A 362 15.59 4.26 -0.65
CA GLY A 362 15.27 3.04 0.06
C GLY A 362 13.85 3.00 0.60
N TRP A 363 13.31 1.80 0.52
CA TRP A 363 12.06 1.31 1.05
C TRP A 363 11.95 1.51 2.58
N PHE A 364 10.85 2.09 3.10
CA PHE A 364 10.69 2.30 4.56
C PHE A 364 9.46 1.59 5.17
N ALA A 365 9.79 0.74 6.15
CA ALA A 365 9.00 0.21 7.26
C ALA A 365 8.22 -1.10 7.07
N HIS A 366 7.20 -1.21 6.20
CA HIS A 366 6.24 -2.32 6.33
C HIS A 366 6.77 -3.69 5.86
N ASP A 367 7.57 -3.73 4.79
CA ASP A 367 8.01 -5.01 4.19
C ASP A 367 9.46 -5.38 4.52
N TRP A 368 10.24 -4.50 5.18
CA TRP A 368 11.53 -4.90 5.75
C TRP A 368 11.37 -6.01 6.79
N LEU A 369 10.36 -5.90 7.66
CA LEU A 369 10.07 -6.91 8.67
C LEU A 369 9.64 -8.25 8.03
N THR A 370 8.84 -8.22 6.97
CA THR A 370 8.44 -9.40 6.21
C THR A 370 9.65 -10.04 5.51
N LEU A 371 10.42 -9.23 4.78
CA LEU A 371 11.58 -9.66 4.01
C LEU A 371 12.65 -10.34 4.88
N ARG A 372 12.89 -9.83 6.11
CA ARG A 372 13.87 -10.42 7.04
C ARG A 372 13.35 -11.63 7.82
N ALA A 373 12.04 -11.92 7.82
CA ALA A 373 11.44 -12.90 8.72
C ALA A 373 12.04 -14.31 8.55
N GLY A 374 12.32 -14.71 7.31
CA GLY A 374 12.98 -15.99 7.01
C GLY A 374 14.41 -16.05 7.55
N ALA A 375 15.23 -15.03 7.26
CA ALA A 375 16.61 -14.95 7.74
C ALA A 375 16.70 -14.90 9.28
N ASP A 376 15.82 -14.13 9.91
CA ASP A 376 15.67 -14.06 11.36
C ASP A 376 15.39 -15.44 11.97
N ALA A 377 14.41 -16.17 11.43
CA ALA A 377 14.03 -17.48 11.95
C ALA A 377 15.15 -18.52 11.79
N GLN A 378 15.91 -18.46 10.70
CA GLN A 378 17.06 -19.33 10.45
C GLN A 378 18.25 -19.03 11.36
N ALA A 379 18.46 -17.75 11.70
CA ALA A 379 19.61 -17.31 12.49
C ALA A 379 19.46 -17.56 14.00
N ARG A 380 18.24 -17.47 14.54
CA ARG A 380 17.98 -17.61 15.98
C ARG A 380 18.30 -19.00 16.52
N ASP A 381 18.95 -19.05 17.68
CA ASP A 381 19.34 -20.33 18.30
C ASP A 381 18.16 -20.99 19.04
N ARG A 382 17.75 -22.19 18.60
CA ARG A 382 16.60 -22.91 19.18
C ARG A 382 16.79 -23.37 20.63
N ARG A 383 18.02 -23.42 21.16
CA ARG A 383 18.30 -23.88 22.53
C ARG A 383 17.93 -22.83 23.58
N LEU A 384 17.95 -21.55 23.23
CA LEU A 384 17.60 -20.47 24.15
C LEU A 384 16.08 -20.41 24.43
N PRO A 385 15.18 -20.47 23.43
CA PRO A 385 13.74 -20.66 23.66
C PRO A 385 13.43 -21.95 24.44
N GLN A 386 14.14 -23.05 24.20
CA GLN A 386 13.98 -24.29 24.98
C GLN A 386 14.33 -24.09 26.46
N ALA A 387 15.41 -23.36 26.75
CA ALA A 387 15.78 -23.01 28.12
C ALA A 387 14.75 -22.08 28.78
N ALA A 388 14.21 -21.12 28.03
CA ALA A 388 13.10 -20.26 28.47
C ALA A 388 11.85 -21.08 28.79
N GLY A 389 11.46 -22.01 27.92
CA GLY A 389 10.34 -22.91 28.15
C GLY A 389 10.52 -23.81 29.37
N ALA A 390 11.72 -24.34 29.59
CA ALA A 390 12.04 -25.13 30.80
C ALA A 390 12.04 -24.30 32.09
N TRP A 391 12.26 -22.98 31.99
CA TRP A 391 12.10 -22.07 33.13
C TRP A 391 10.61 -21.74 33.36
N LEU A 392 9.85 -21.46 32.31
CA LEU A 392 8.41 -21.20 32.39
C LEU A 392 7.64 -22.38 33.02
N ARG A 393 7.93 -23.62 32.60
CA ARG A 393 7.31 -24.83 33.21
C ARG A 393 7.53 -24.95 34.71
N ARG A 394 8.68 -24.49 35.21
CA ARG A 394 8.98 -24.51 36.66
C ARG A 394 8.17 -23.48 37.45
N ARG A 395 7.57 -22.48 36.78
CA ARG A 395 6.68 -21.51 37.41
C ARG A 395 5.24 -22.00 37.57
N GLY A 396 4.90 -23.15 36.99
CA GLY A 396 3.56 -23.74 37.04
C GLY A 396 2.94 -23.93 35.65
N PRO A 397 1.67 -24.34 35.60
CA PRO A 397 1.00 -24.76 34.37
C PRO A 397 0.50 -23.62 33.47
N GLY A 398 0.65 -22.34 33.86
CA GLY A 398 0.23 -21.18 33.07
C GLY A 398 -1.11 -20.55 33.50
N PRO A 399 -1.60 -19.51 32.78
CA PRO A 399 -1.03 -18.97 31.55
C PRO A 399 0.28 -18.21 31.78
N HIS A 400 1.23 -18.41 30.86
CA HIS A 400 2.50 -17.71 30.86
C HIS A 400 2.34 -16.33 30.21
N ARG A 401 2.62 -15.26 30.96
CA ARG A 401 2.49 -13.86 30.52
C ARG A 401 3.79 -13.39 29.91
N ILE A 402 3.74 -12.99 28.65
CA ILE A 402 4.91 -12.66 27.83
C ILE A 402 4.74 -11.23 27.31
N LEU A 403 5.75 -10.39 27.50
CA LEU A 403 5.78 -9.01 27.00
C LEU A 403 6.79 -8.93 25.85
N ASP A 404 6.33 -8.60 24.65
CA ASP A 404 7.18 -8.41 23.47
C ASP A 404 7.37 -6.92 23.21
N LEU A 405 8.61 -6.45 23.37
CA LEU A 405 8.99 -5.05 23.19
C LEU A 405 9.48 -4.80 21.77
N GLY A 406 8.93 -3.78 21.11
CA GLY A 406 9.19 -3.53 19.69
C GLY A 406 8.63 -4.66 18.83
N ALA A 407 7.40 -5.07 19.12
CA ALA A 407 6.79 -6.27 18.55
C ALA A 407 6.67 -6.22 17.02
N GLY A 408 6.67 -5.02 16.42
CA GLY A 408 6.46 -4.82 15.00
C GLY A 408 5.21 -5.55 14.50
N SER A 409 5.32 -6.19 13.34
CA SER A 409 4.23 -6.99 12.75
C SER A 409 4.01 -8.35 13.42
N GLY A 410 4.59 -8.62 14.60
CA GLY A 410 4.39 -9.86 15.36
C GLY A 410 5.28 -11.04 14.94
N ASN A 411 6.37 -10.79 14.21
CA ASN A 411 7.28 -11.86 13.76
C ASN A 411 7.94 -12.63 14.91
N ASN A 412 8.35 -11.94 15.97
CA ASN A 412 8.99 -12.57 17.13
C ASN A 412 8.00 -13.48 17.88
N LEU A 413 6.77 -13.00 18.12
CA LEU A 413 5.64 -13.79 18.59
C LEU A 413 5.43 -15.08 17.77
N ARG A 414 5.27 -14.96 16.44
CA ARG A 414 5.03 -16.11 15.55
C ARG A 414 6.16 -17.14 15.60
N HIS A 415 7.40 -16.67 15.77
CA HIS A 415 8.57 -17.54 15.87
C HIS A 415 8.67 -18.25 17.24
N LEU A 416 8.39 -17.54 18.34
CA LEU A 416 8.62 -18.03 19.69
C LEU A 416 7.43 -18.81 20.27
N ALA A 417 6.19 -18.44 19.97
CA ALA A 417 5.01 -19.08 20.53
C ALA A 417 5.04 -20.62 20.38
N PRO A 418 5.37 -21.21 19.21
CA PRO A 418 5.44 -22.67 19.03
C PRO A 418 6.57 -23.36 19.81
N LEU A 419 7.54 -22.59 20.34
CA LEU A 419 8.71 -23.11 21.05
C LEU A 419 8.56 -23.01 22.58
N LEU A 420 7.52 -22.33 23.06
CA LEU A 420 7.26 -22.08 24.48
C LEU A 420 6.05 -22.89 24.97
N PRO A 421 6.03 -23.31 26.26
CA PRO A 421 4.88 -24.01 26.84
C PRO A 421 3.63 -23.13 26.85
N GLY A 422 2.46 -23.75 26.77
CA GLY A 422 1.15 -23.11 26.91
C GLY A 422 0.48 -23.35 28.26
N PRO A 423 -0.65 -22.67 28.54
CA PRO A 423 -1.25 -21.59 27.75
C PRO A 423 -0.44 -20.29 27.84
N GLN A 424 -0.56 -19.42 26.83
CA GLN A 424 0.24 -18.18 26.70
C GLN A 424 -0.66 -16.93 26.61
N HIS A 425 -0.22 -15.83 27.22
CA HIS A 425 -0.81 -14.51 27.04
C HIS A 425 0.29 -13.50 26.68
N TRP A 426 0.25 -13.02 25.44
CA TRP A 426 1.19 -12.05 24.89
C TRP A 426 0.65 -10.63 24.99
N MET A 427 1.50 -9.71 25.46
CA MET A 427 1.34 -8.27 25.35
C MET A 427 2.36 -7.77 24.32
N LEU A 428 1.87 -7.25 23.20
CA LEU A 428 2.70 -6.71 22.12
C LEU A 428 2.76 -5.20 22.26
N ARG A 429 3.96 -4.64 22.49
CA ARG A 429 4.15 -3.20 22.62
C ARG A 429 5.00 -2.67 21.48
N ASP A 430 4.44 -1.71 20.76
CA ASP A 430 5.11 -0.99 19.68
C ASP A 430 4.53 0.43 19.58
N ARG A 431 5.27 1.35 18.98
CA ARG A 431 4.79 2.72 18.74
C ARG A 431 3.88 2.82 17.52
N ASP A 432 3.99 1.87 16.60
CA ASP A 432 3.27 1.89 15.32
C ASP A 432 1.98 1.06 15.40
N PRO A 433 0.79 1.70 15.37
CA PRO A 433 -0.48 0.97 15.41
C PRO A 433 -0.72 0.10 14.18
N VAL A 434 -0.17 0.44 13.00
CA VAL A 434 -0.34 -0.34 11.76
C VAL A 434 0.39 -1.68 11.87
N LEU A 435 1.58 -1.67 12.46
CA LEU A 435 2.33 -2.90 12.72
C LEU A 435 1.62 -3.79 13.74
N LEU A 436 1.03 -3.19 14.78
CA LEU A 436 0.25 -3.92 15.79
C LEU A 436 -1.03 -4.53 15.20
N ASP A 437 -1.72 -3.83 14.30
CA ASP A 437 -2.87 -4.38 13.56
C ASP A 437 -2.45 -5.61 12.73
N ALA A 438 -1.31 -5.53 12.03
CA ALA A 438 -0.75 -6.66 11.29
C ALA A 438 -0.35 -7.84 12.21
N ALA A 439 0.11 -7.57 13.43
CA ALA A 439 0.39 -8.59 14.43
C ALA A 439 -0.88 -9.30 14.95
N MET A 440 -2.03 -8.62 14.88
CA MET A 440 -3.35 -9.13 15.26
C MET A 440 -4.12 -9.78 14.11
N ALA A 441 -3.61 -9.72 12.88
CA ALA A 441 -4.21 -10.41 11.74
C ALA A 441 -4.23 -11.95 11.96
N PRO A 442 -5.23 -12.66 11.40
CA PRO A 442 -5.23 -14.11 11.37
C PRO A 442 -4.16 -14.66 10.40
N PRO A 443 -3.68 -15.90 10.58
CA PRO A 443 -4.07 -16.84 11.65
C PRO A 443 -3.45 -16.49 13.01
N THR A 444 -4.17 -16.79 14.09
CA THR A 444 -3.64 -16.65 15.46
C THR A 444 -2.48 -17.64 15.67
N PRO A 445 -1.32 -17.18 16.19
CA PRO A 445 -0.21 -18.06 16.52
C PRO A 445 -0.60 -19.15 17.53
N ARG A 446 0.10 -20.28 17.48
CA ARG A 446 -0.16 -21.43 18.34
C ARG A 446 1.04 -21.71 19.23
N ASP A 447 0.77 -22.19 20.45
CA ASP A 447 1.81 -22.62 21.38
C ASP A 447 2.41 -23.99 21.01
N ALA A 448 3.32 -24.51 21.83
CA ALA A 448 3.96 -25.82 21.61
C ALA A 448 2.98 -27.02 21.64
N HIS A 449 1.76 -26.86 22.15
CA HIS A 449 0.71 -27.88 22.12
C HIS A 449 -0.24 -27.73 20.93
N GLY A 450 -0.10 -26.64 20.17
CA GLY A 450 -0.97 -26.32 19.05
C GLY A 450 -2.19 -25.50 19.44
N ASP A 451 -2.30 -25.03 20.69
CA ASP A 451 -3.43 -24.22 21.14
C ASP A 451 -3.22 -22.74 20.77
N PRO A 452 -4.28 -22.01 20.39
CA PRO A 452 -4.17 -20.60 20.03
C PRO A 452 -3.75 -19.75 21.22
N VAL A 453 -2.78 -18.86 21.03
CA VAL A 453 -2.31 -17.98 22.11
C VAL A 453 -3.21 -16.76 22.28
N ALA A 454 -3.39 -16.32 23.53
CA ALA A 454 -4.02 -15.03 23.80
C ALA A 454 -3.03 -13.90 23.48
N ARG A 455 -3.50 -12.84 22.82
CA ARG A 455 -2.68 -11.69 22.43
C ARG A 455 -3.43 -10.38 22.63
N GLN A 456 -2.73 -9.38 23.12
CA GLN A 456 -3.19 -8.01 23.32
C GLN A 456 -2.11 -7.05 22.79
N VAL A 457 -2.53 -5.89 22.31
CA VAL A 457 -1.62 -4.85 21.81
C VAL A 457 -1.67 -3.63 22.72
N HIS A 458 -0.53 -2.95 22.84
CA HIS A 458 -0.40 -1.69 23.54
C HIS A 458 0.43 -0.75 22.67
N THR A 459 -0.23 0.22 22.05
CA THR A 459 0.44 1.25 21.24
C THR A 459 1.07 2.29 22.15
N ALA A 460 2.39 2.24 22.32
CA ALA A 460 3.14 3.19 23.16
C ALA A 460 4.61 3.28 22.78
N ASP A 461 5.22 4.44 23.04
CA ASP A 461 6.66 4.61 22.95
C ASP A 461 7.38 3.69 23.97
N LEU A 462 8.57 3.21 23.57
CA LEU A 462 9.46 2.42 24.40
C LEU A 462 10.41 3.29 25.23
N ALA A 463 10.48 4.61 24.99
CA ALA A 463 11.38 5.54 25.69
C ALA A 463 11.26 5.48 27.22
N HIS A 464 10.10 5.13 27.75
CA HIS A 464 9.86 4.98 29.18
C HIS A 464 9.21 3.62 29.48
N LEU A 465 10.00 2.70 30.04
CA LEU A 465 9.52 1.47 30.66
C LEU A 465 9.59 1.62 32.18
N SER A 466 8.47 1.41 32.85
CA SER A 466 8.35 1.44 34.30
C SER A 466 8.15 0.04 34.88
N THR A 467 8.34 -0.11 36.19
CA THR A 467 7.98 -1.34 36.91
C THR A 467 6.49 -1.66 36.78
N ALA A 468 5.63 -0.65 36.65
CA ALA A 468 4.20 -0.84 36.43
C ALA A 468 3.91 -1.50 35.07
N ASP A 469 4.69 -1.20 34.04
CA ASP A 469 4.57 -1.81 32.71
C ASP A 469 4.91 -3.30 32.71
N MET A 470 5.78 -3.75 33.63
CA MET A 470 6.10 -5.17 33.76
C MET A 470 4.96 -5.97 34.37
N GLY A 471 4.13 -5.37 35.22
CA GLY A 471 3.02 -6.05 35.90
C GLY A 471 3.43 -7.42 36.48
N ASN A 472 2.72 -8.47 36.10
CA ASN A 472 3.00 -9.87 36.42
C ASN A 472 3.61 -10.65 35.22
N THR A 473 4.42 -9.98 34.40
CA THR A 473 5.12 -10.59 33.27
C THR A 473 6.09 -11.67 33.73
N HIS A 474 6.06 -12.84 33.07
CA HIS A 474 6.99 -13.92 33.33
C HIS A 474 8.22 -13.84 32.43
N LEU A 475 8.04 -13.52 31.15
CA LEU A 475 9.11 -13.47 30.15
C LEU A 475 9.00 -12.18 29.33
N VAL A 476 10.08 -11.42 29.27
CA VAL A 476 10.23 -10.30 28.33
C VAL A 476 10.98 -10.77 27.10
N THR A 477 10.45 -10.46 25.92
CA THR A 477 11.07 -10.76 24.64
C THR A 477 11.29 -9.48 23.84
N ALA A 478 12.35 -9.48 23.02
CA ALA A 478 12.58 -8.47 22.00
C ALA A 478 13.45 -9.07 20.90
N SER A 479 13.37 -8.52 19.69
CA SER A 479 14.23 -8.94 18.58
C SER A 479 14.78 -7.73 17.82
N ALA A 480 16.10 -7.70 17.61
CA ALA A 480 16.79 -6.61 16.91
C ALA A 480 16.41 -5.20 17.41
N LEU A 481 16.29 -5.06 18.74
CA LEU A 481 15.95 -3.81 19.43
C LEU A 481 17.17 -3.19 20.14
N LEU A 482 18.05 -4.02 20.70
CA LEU A 482 19.00 -3.55 21.72
C LEU A 482 20.11 -2.65 21.16
N ASP A 483 20.39 -2.73 19.87
CA ASP A 483 21.34 -1.84 19.21
C ASP A 483 20.82 -0.39 19.08
N LEU A 484 19.52 -0.18 19.28
CA LEU A 484 18.86 1.13 19.18
C LEU A 484 18.73 1.86 20.53
N VAL A 485 19.00 1.19 21.66
CA VAL A 485 18.75 1.72 23.00
C VAL A 485 20.04 2.17 23.69
N SER A 486 19.90 3.03 24.70
CA SER A 486 21.01 3.48 25.55
C SER A 486 21.33 2.51 26.68
N ALA A 487 22.48 2.70 27.33
CA ALA A 487 22.86 1.96 28.54
C ALA A 487 21.85 2.14 29.67
N ASP A 488 21.41 3.38 29.91
CA ASP A 488 20.45 3.71 30.97
C ASP A 488 19.10 3.05 30.73
N TRP A 489 18.67 2.98 29.46
CA TRP A 489 17.45 2.27 29.10
C TRP A 489 17.56 0.77 29.37
N LEU A 490 18.69 0.14 29.04
CA LEU A 490 18.93 -1.28 29.36
C LEU A 490 18.94 -1.54 30.87
N GLU A 491 19.58 -0.66 31.64
CA GLU A 491 19.60 -0.75 33.11
C GLU A 491 18.17 -0.70 33.64
N GLY A 492 17.37 0.27 33.20
CA GLY A 492 15.95 0.41 33.59
C GLY A 492 15.09 -0.80 33.20
N LEU A 493 15.29 -1.38 32.01
CA LEU A 493 14.62 -2.61 31.59
C LEU A 493 14.97 -3.79 32.52
N VAL A 494 16.27 -4.00 32.79
CA VAL A 494 16.73 -5.10 33.64
C VAL A 494 16.27 -4.90 35.09
N ASP A 495 16.28 -3.67 35.60
CA ASP A 495 15.73 -3.31 36.91
C ASP A 495 14.25 -3.68 37.02
N ALA A 496 13.45 -3.27 36.04
CA ALA A 496 12.03 -3.57 36.01
C ALA A 496 11.77 -5.09 35.95
N CYS A 497 12.56 -5.82 35.15
CA CYS A 497 12.48 -7.27 35.07
C CYS A 497 12.89 -7.96 36.38
N ALA A 498 13.96 -7.47 37.03
CA ALA A 498 14.44 -8.00 38.30
C ALA A 498 13.38 -7.81 39.40
N HIS A 499 12.73 -6.64 39.43
CA HIS A 499 11.64 -6.34 40.35
C HIS A 499 10.43 -7.26 40.14
N ALA A 500 10.05 -7.51 38.89
CA ALA A 500 8.96 -8.42 38.54
C ALA A 500 9.33 -9.91 38.65
N GLY A 501 10.61 -10.25 38.83
CA GLY A 501 11.11 -11.62 38.78
C GLY A 501 10.92 -12.26 37.40
N ALA A 502 10.96 -11.45 36.33
CA ALA A 502 10.79 -11.87 34.94
C ALA A 502 12.13 -12.35 34.34
N ALA A 503 12.07 -13.35 33.47
CA ALA A 503 13.18 -13.74 32.61
C ALA A 503 13.21 -12.86 31.34
N LEU A 504 14.35 -12.83 30.64
CA LEU A 504 14.51 -12.12 29.37
C LEU A 504 14.98 -13.10 28.29
N LEU A 505 14.38 -13.03 27.10
CA LEU A 505 14.84 -13.68 25.88
C LEU A 505 14.95 -12.63 24.77
N LEU A 506 16.16 -12.11 24.59
CA LEU A 506 16.46 -11.02 23.67
C LEU A 506 17.28 -11.58 22.50
N THR A 507 16.78 -11.43 21.28
CA THR A 507 17.35 -12.08 20.09
C THR A 507 17.83 -11.08 19.06
N LEU A 508 18.73 -11.55 18.20
CA LEU A 508 19.24 -10.82 17.04
C LEU A 508 19.84 -9.45 17.38
N SER A 509 20.53 -9.35 18.53
CA SER A 509 21.27 -8.14 18.88
C SER A 509 22.56 -8.08 18.08
N VAL A 510 22.73 -7.03 17.27
CA VAL A 510 23.91 -6.85 16.42
C VAL A 510 25.18 -6.84 17.26
N ASP A 511 26.21 -7.59 16.82
CA ASP A 511 27.50 -7.69 17.54
C ASP A 511 28.65 -6.91 16.87
N GLY A 512 28.33 -6.16 15.82
CA GLY A 512 29.25 -5.30 15.08
C GLY A 512 29.98 -6.01 13.95
N GLN A 513 29.98 -7.34 13.93
CA GLN A 513 30.62 -8.07 12.85
C GLN A 513 29.69 -8.12 11.61
N ARG A 514 30.24 -7.87 10.42
CA ARG A 514 29.52 -7.98 9.13
C ARG A 514 30.49 -8.24 7.99
N GLY A 515 30.01 -8.75 6.87
CA GLY A 515 30.81 -8.93 5.66
C GLY A 515 30.14 -9.77 4.59
N CYS A 516 30.93 -10.21 3.62
CA CYS A 516 30.46 -11.00 2.50
C CYS A 516 30.82 -12.49 2.66
N LEU A 517 30.01 -13.35 2.06
CA LEU A 517 30.25 -14.79 1.92
C LEU A 517 30.64 -15.10 0.47
N ASP A 518 31.57 -16.03 0.27
CA ASP A 518 31.85 -16.60 -1.06
C ASP A 518 30.76 -17.59 -1.49
N ALA A 519 30.88 -18.14 -2.70
CA ALA A 519 29.94 -19.10 -3.26
C ALA A 519 29.79 -20.37 -2.40
N GLU A 520 30.83 -20.74 -1.66
CA GLU A 520 30.84 -21.88 -0.74
C GLU A 520 30.31 -21.52 0.67
N GLY A 521 29.92 -20.26 0.90
CA GLY A 521 29.39 -19.79 2.18
C GLY A 521 30.46 -19.50 3.24
N ARG A 522 31.73 -19.36 2.86
CA ARG A 522 32.84 -18.99 3.74
C ARG A 522 32.97 -17.49 3.79
N ARG A 523 33.39 -16.95 4.95
CA ARG A 523 33.64 -15.51 5.10
C ARG A 523 34.76 -15.08 4.17
N ARG A 524 34.47 -14.08 3.34
CA ARG A 524 35.46 -13.45 2.47
C ARG A 524 36.23 -12.39 3.25
N SER A 525 37.54 -12.33 3.03
CA SER A 525 38.38 -11.23 3.50
C SER A 525 38.65 -10.29 2.32
N ASP A 526 38.10 -9.08 2.39
CA ASP A 526 38.27 -8.05 1.36
C ASP A 526 38.56 -6.70 2.03
N PRO A 527 39.63 -5.99 1.66
CA PRO A 527 39.98 -4.69 2.27
C PRO A 527 38.88 -3.63 2.13
N GLU A 528 38.14 -3.63 1.02
CA GLU A 528 37.05 -2.67 0.81
C GLU A 528 35.85 -3.00 1.70
N ASP A 529 35.54 -4.28 1.90
CA ASP A 529 34.48 -4.70 2.84
C ASP A 529 34.86 -4.36 4.29
N ALA A 530 36.13 -4.52 4.66
CA ALA A 530 36.64 -4.16 5.98
C ALA A 530 36.58 -2.65 6.22
N TRP A 531 36.96 -1.85 5.22
CA TRP A 531 36.84 -0.40 5.24
C TRP A 531 35.37 0.04 5.38
N ALA A 532 34.48 -0.48 4.54
CA ALA A 532 33.05 -0.20 4.59
C ALA A 532 32.45 -0.55 5.96
N ALA A 533 32.78 -1.72 6.50
CA ALA A 533 32.32 -2.15 7.82
C ALA A 533 32.78 -1.19 8.94
N SER A 534 34.01 -0.67 8.88
CA SER A 534 34.53 0.28 9.86
C SER A 534 33.79 1.64 9.86
N LEU A 535 33.40 2.13 8.69
CA LEU A 535 32.59 3.34 8.54
C LEU A 535 31.19 3.12 9.09
N PHE A 536 30.56 1.99 8.75
CA PHE A 536 29.23 1.66 9.26
C PHE A 536 29.22 1.52 10.79
N HIS A 537 30.24 0.89 11.38
CA HIS A 537 30.38 0.78 12.83
C HIS A 537 30.40 2.15 13.51
N SER A 538 31.05 3.14 12.88
CA SER A 538 31.09 4.51 13.39
C SER A 538 29.72 5.19 13.29
N HIS A 539 28.94 4.93 12.23
CA HIS A 539 27.58 5.45 12.05
C HIS A 539 26.58 4.92 13.09
N GLN A 540 26.71 3.65 13.50
CA GLN A 540 25.82 3.01 14.48
C GLN A 540 25.85 3.64 15.88
N ARG A 541 26.84 4.49 16.19
CA ARG A 541 26.99 5.15 17.50
C ARG A 541 26.24 6.48 17.62
N ARG A 542 25.52 6.93 16.57
CA ARG A 542 24.69 8.15 16.63
C ARG A 542 23.42 7.90 17.43
N ASP A 543 22.85 8.95 18.02
CA ASP A 543 21.56 8.90 18.70
C ASP A 543 20.45 8.48 17.72
N LYS A 544 19.64 7.50 18.10
CA LYS A 544 18.53 6.94 17.31
C LYS A 544 17.15 7.21 17.92
N GLY A 545 17.05 8.19 18.83
CA GLY A 545 15.79 8.61 19.47
C GLY A 545 15.53 8.00 20.84
N LEU A 546 16.45 7.19 21.38
CA LEU A 546 16.40 6.59 22.73
C LEU A 546 17.67 6.91 23.55
N GLY A 547 18.36 8.01 23.18
CA GLY A 547 19.67 8.40 23.68
C GLY A 547 20.82 7.88 22.81
N SER A 548 22.07 8.03 23.29
CA SER A 548 23.24 7.50 22.59
C SER A 548 23.14 5.98 22.46
N ALA A 549 22.85 5.51 21.24
CA ALA A 549 22.62 4.10 20.96
C ALA A 549 23.87 3.27 21.25
N LEU A 550 23.69 2.15 21.95
CA LEU A 550 24.77 1.21 22.25
C LEU A 550 25.32 0.52 20.98
N GLY A 551 24.49 0.39 19.94
CA GLY A 551 24.86 -0.26 18.70
C GLY A 551 25.46 -1.66 18.95
N PRO A 552 26.66 -1.94 18.43
CA PRO A 552 27.29 -3.26 18.54
C PRO A 552 27.79 -3.60 19.95
N GLU A 553 27.83 -2.64 20.87
CA GLU A 553 28.23 -2.86 22.27
C GLU A 553 27.06 -3.36 23.14
N ALA A 554 25.83 -3.30 22.61
CA ALA A 554 24.61 -3.66 23.34
C ALA A 554 24.65 -5.08 23.93
N PRO A 555 25.08 -6.14 23.21
CA PRO A 555 25.17 -7.48 23.80
C PRO A 555 26.13 -7.54 24.98
N ALA A 556 27.29 -6.88 24.91
CA ALA A 556 28.26 -6.89 26.00
C ALA A 556 27.76 -6.11 27.22
N CYS A 557 27.13 -4.95 26.98
CA CYS A 557 26.52 -4.12 28.01
C CYS A 557 25.41 -4.88 28.76
N LEU A 558 24.47 -5.48 28.04
CA LEU A 558 23.38 -6.28 28.60
C LEU A 558 23.90 -7.39 29.53
N LEU A 559 24.94 -8.14 29.11
CA LEU A 559 25.49 -9.24 29.93
C LEU A 559 26.07 -8.74 31.26
N ARG A 560 26.71 -7.57 31.24
CA ARG A 560 27.27 -6.93 32.44
C ARG A 560 26.14 -6.58 33.42
N ILE A 561 25.11 -5.89 32.92
CA ILE A 561 23.95 -5.46 33.70
C ILE A 561 23.20 -6.68 34.26
N LEU A 562 22.85 -7.66 33.44
CA LEU A 562 22.17 -8.87 33.93
C LEU A 562 22.94 -9.58 35.06
N ARG A 563 24.26 -9.65 34.97
CA ARG A 563 25.10 -10.26 36.01
C ARG A 563 25.13 -9.46 37.30
N SER A 564 25.14 -8.12 37.25
CA SER A 564 25.05 -7.28 38.45
C SER A 564 23.70 -7.45 39.16
N HIS A 565 22.63 -7.72 38.40
CA HIS A 565 21.29 -8.04 38.95
C HIS A 565 21.12 -9.52 39.33
N GLY A 566 22.19 -10.31 39.35
CA GLY A 566 22.16 -11.71 39.80
C GLY A 566 21.45 -12.68 38.85
N TYR A 567 21.29 -12.32 37.57
CA TYR A 567 20.72 -13.24 36.57
C TYR A 567 21.72 -14.32 36.19
N ARG A 568 21.20 -15.53 35.95
CA ARG A 568 21.93 -16.57 35.23
C ARG A 568 21.73 -16.38 33.74
N VAL A 569 22.83 -16.15 33.02
CA VAL A 569 22.82 -15.74 31.62
C VAL A 569 23.35 -16.83 30.69
N PHE A 570 22.66 -17.03 29.57
CA PHE A 570 23.02 -17.92 28.46
C PHE A 570 23.05 -17.10 27.17
N GLN A 571 24.06 -17.33 26.33
CA GLN A 571 24.24 -16.58 25.09
C GLN A 571 24.68 -17.49 23.95
N ARG A 572 24.25 -17.17 22.73
CA ARG A 572 24.62 -17.89 21.51
C ARG A 572 24.83 -16.91 20.35
N PRO A 573 25.84 -17.13 19.48
CA PRO A 573 25.89 -16.46 18.18
C PRO A 573 24.68 -16.85 17.34
N SER A 574 24.09 -15.88 16.65
CA SER A 574 22.90 -16.04 15.80
C SER A 574 23.05 -15.21 14.52
N PRO A 575 24.15 -15.37 13.74
CA PRO A 575 24.37 -14.53 12.58
C PRO A 575 23.35 -14.81 11.47
N TRP A 576 23.00 -13.78 10.71
CA TRP A 576 22.43 -13.98 9.39
C TRP A 576 23.51 -14.52 8.45
N CYS A 577 23.16 -15.56 7.69
CA CYS A 577 24.01 -16.14 6.66
C CYS A 577 23.20 -16.21 5.35
N LEU A 578 23.17 -15.12 4.60
CA LEU A 578 22.48 -15.04 3.31
C LEU A 578 23.40 -15.66 2.25
N ARG A 579 23.11 -16.91 1.86
CA ARG A 579 23.99 -17.70 1.00
C ARG A 579 24.05 -17.14 -0.41
N ALA A 580 25.23 -17.17 -1.03
CA ALA A 580 25.39 -16.78 -2.42
C ALA A 580 24.41 -17.57 -3.33
N GLY A 581 23.75 -16.84 -4.23
CA GLY A 581 22.75 -17.40 -5.14
C GLY A 581 21.39 -17.74 -4.52
N SER A 582 21.19 -17.57 -3.20
CA SER A 582 19.87 -17.72 -2.58
C SER A 582 18.97 -16.54 -2.87
N GLU A 583 17.66 -16.76 -2.80
CA GLU A 583 16.66 -15.71 -2.99
C GLU A 583 16.80 -14.63 -1.91
N GLU A 584 17.09 -15.01 -0.67
CA GLU A 584 17.31 -14.06 0.43
C GLU A 584 18.54 -13.20 0.21
N ALA A 585 19.62 -13.73 -0.37
CA ALA A 585 20.78 -12.91 -0.73
C ALA A 585 20.45 -11.90 -1.84
N ARG A 586 19.62 -12.29 -2.82
CA ARG A 586 19.19 -11.41 -3.92
C ARG A 586 18.12 -10.40 -3.51
N THR A 587 17.35 -10.65 -2.46
CA THR A 587 16.29 -9.75 -1.99
C THR A 587 16.75 -9.02 -0.74
N LEU A 588 16.70 -9.65 0.43
CA LEU A 588 17.14 -9.10 1.72
C LEU A 588 18.60 -8.62 1.69
N GLY A 589 19.48 -9.34 0.98
CA GLY A 589 20.89 -8.98 0.89
C GLY A 589 21.12 -7.67 0.16
N LEU A 590 20.43 -7.42 -0.96
CA LEU A 590 20.52 -6.15 -1.68
C LEU A 590 20.00 -4.97 -0.84
N GLU A 591 18.88 -5.16 -0.15
CA GLU A 591 18.32 -4.13 0.75
C GLU A 591 19.27 -3.82 1.92
N THR A 592 19.85 -4.87 2.51
CA THR A 592 20.84 -4.74 3.59
C THR A 592 22.07 -3.94 3.12
N LEU A 593 22.59 -4.26 1.92
CA LEU A 593 23.74 -3.59 1.34
C LEU A 593 23.43 -2.13 0.99
N HIS A 594 22.21 -1.86 0.52
CA HIS A 594 21.74 -0.50 0.26
C HIS A 594 21.68 0.34 1.55
N GLY A 595 21.13 -0.21 2.64
CA GLY A 595 21.15 0.44 3.94
C GLY A 595 22.58 0.74 4.43
N TRP A 596 23.53 -0.14 4.13
CA TRP A 596 24.95 0.12 4.40
C TRP A 596 25.48 1.30 3.59
N LYS A 597 25.21 1.34 2.28
CA LYS A 597 25.60 2.46 1.40
C LYS A 597 25.16 3.80 1.98
N GLN A 598 23.89 3.92 2.40
CA GLN A 598 23.36 5.19 2.94
C GLN A 598 24.11 5.63 4.20
N ALA A 599 24.31 4.72 5.15
CA ALA A 599 25.07 5.01 6.37
C ALA A 599 26.53 5.40 6.08
N LEU A 600 27.15 4.78 5.07
CA LEU A 600 28.50 5.12 4.62
C LEU A 600 28.54 6.53 4.03
N LEU A 601 27.60 6.89 3.16
CA LEU A 601 27.52 8.23 2.54
C LEU A 601 27.34 9.32 3.59
N GLU A 602 26.51 9.08 4.61
CA GLU A 602 26.32 10.01 5.73
C GLU A 602 27.56 10.12 6.65
N GLN A 603 28.39 9.09 6.70
CA GLN A 603 29.56 9.05 7.58
C GLN A 603 30.81 9.60 6.90
N ALA A 604 30.94 9.43 5.58
CA ALA A 604 32.09 9.84 4.80
C ALA A 604 31.65 10.47 3.45
N PRO A 605 31.03 11.66 3.47
CA PRO A 605 30.55 12.31 2.25
C PRO A 605 31.67 12.69 1.26
N GLY A 606 32.93 12.74 1.70
CA GLY A 606 34.09 12.94 0.82
C GLY A 606 34.53 11.69 0.04
N GLU A 607 33.99 10.51 0.38
CA GLU A 607 34.34 9.22 -0.23
C GLU A 607 33.23 8.68 -1.14
N THR A 608 32.31 9.53 -1.60
CA THR A 608 31.10 9.14 -2.36
C THR A 608 31.41 8.20 -3.52
N ASP A 609 32.37 8.53 -4.39
CA ASP A 609 32.69 7.71 -5.56
C ASP A 609 33.16 6.30 -5.16
N ARG A 610 33.97 6.19 -4.10
CA ARG A 610 34.44 4.91 -3.57
C ARG A 610 33.29 4.10 -2.97
N ILE A 611 32.39 4.74 -2.22
CA ILE A 611 31.22 4.10 -1.63
C ILE A 611 30.28 3.57 -2.73
N LEU A 612 30.04 4.37 -3.77
CA LEU A 612 29.20 3.98 -4.90
C LEU A 612 29.83 2.83 -5.69
N ALA A 613 31.15 2.87 -5.94
CA ALA A 613 31.87 1.79 -6.61
C ALA A 613 31.86 0.48 -5.80
N TRP A 614 32.08 0.57 -4.48
CA TRP A 614 31.98 -0.58 -3.57
C TRP A 614 30.58 -1.18 -3.59
N HIS A 615 29.54 -0.36 -3.41
CA HIS A 615 28.15 -0.81 -3.42
C HIS A 615 27.79 -1.46 -4.76
N ALA A 616 28.07 -0.80 -5.89
CA ALA A 616 27.79 -1.33 -7.22
C ALA A 616 28.45 -2.70 -7.46
N SER A 617 29.73 -2.84 -7.08
CA SER A 617 30.46 -4.10 -7.19
C SER A 617 29.79 -5.23 -6.40
N ARG A 618 29.37 -4.98 -5.16
CA ARG A 618 28.76 -6.01 -4.29
C ARG A 618 27.32 -6.31 -4.69
N SER A 619 26.56 -5.30 -5.09
CA SER A 619 25.19 -5.49 -5.59
C SER A 619 25.18 -6.37 -6.84
N THR A 620 26.08 -6.13 -7.79
CA THR A 620 26.21 -6.98 -8.99
C THR A 620 26.56 -8.42 -8.60
N ALA A 621 27.58 -8.61 -7.75
CA ALA A 621 27.98 -9.95 -7.33
C ALA A 621 26.88 -10.71 -6.53
N LEU A 622 26.04 -10.01 -5.75
CA LEU A 622 24.87 -10.58 -5.09
C LEU A 622 23.80 -11.03 -6.10
N ARG A 623 23.49 -10.20 -7.11
CA ARG A 623 22.51 -10.52 -8.16
C ARG A 623 22.94 -11.75 -8.96
N ASP A 624 24.21 -11.75 -9.37
CA ASP A 624 24.80 -12.83 -10.17
C ASP A 624 24.98 -14.13 -9.36
N GLY A 625 24.76 -14.08 -8.04
CA GLY A 625 24.86 -15.24 -7.16
C GLY A 625 26.30 -15.65 -6.84
N HIS A 626 27.28 -14.78 -7.08
CA HIS A 626 28.68 -14.99 -6.75
C HIS A 626 29.03 -14.62 -5.31
N LEU A 627 28.15 -13.86 -4.64
CA LEU A 627 28.36 -13.34 -3.31
C LEU A 627 27.13 -13.58 -2.43
N GLY A 628 27.37 -13.87 -1.16
CA GLY A 628 26.37 -13.83 -0.09
C GLY A 628 26.70 -12.74 0.92
N LEU A 629 25.81 -12.53 1.90
CA LEU A 629 26.05 -11.59 3.01
C LEU A 629 26.01 -12.28 4.37
N TRP A 630 26.74 -11.69 5.29
CA TRP A 630 26.86 -12.15 6.65
C TRP A 630 26.73 -10.99 7.63
N VAL A 631 25.83 -11.12 8.60
CA VAL A 631 25.59 -10.11 9.65
C VAL A 631 25.61 -10.78 11.00
N GLY A 632 26.54 -10.36 11.86
CA GLY A 632 26.73 -10.90 13.20
C GLY A 632 25.65 -10.44 14.17
N HIS A 633 25.01 -11.40 14.82
CA HIS A 633 24.12 -11.16 15.94
C HIS A 633 24.39 -12.13 17.08
N ARG A 634 23.87 -11.77 18.26
CA ARG A 634 23.86 -12.63 19.44
C ARG A 634 22.47 -12.65 20.08
N ASP A 635 22.08 -13.86 20.48
CA ASP A 635 20.89 -14.10 21.27
C ASP A 635 21.26 -14.31 22.73
N VAL A 636 20.44 -13.81 23.64
CA VAL A 636 20.62 -13.89 25.08
C VAL A 636 19.33 -14.39 25.74
N PHE A 637 19.45 -15.44 26.55
CA PHE A 637 18.43 -15.81 27.52
C PHE A 637 18.98 -15.61 28.92
N ALA A 638 18.24 -14.91 29.77
CA ALA A 638 18.62 -14.65 31.13
C ALA A 638 17.44 -14.91 32.07
N ARG A 639 17.72 -15.55 33.20
CA ARG A 639 16.69 -15.82 34.21
C ARG A 639 17.17 -15.42 35.60
N PRO A 640 16.27 -14.94 36.47
CA PRO A 640 16.62 -14.70 37.86
C PRO A 640 17.00 -16.02 38.54
N LEU A 641 17.89 -15.95 39.52
CA LEU A 641 18.10 -17.06 40.45
C LEU A 641 16.82 -17.20 41.27
N LEU A 642 16.11 -18.32 41.11
CA LEU A 642 14.96 -18.63 41.96
C LEU A 642 15.49 -18.65 43.41
N ARG A 643 14.92 -17.82 44.29
CA ARG A 643 15.20 -17.95 45.72
C ARG A 643 14.73 -19.35 46.14
N PRO A 644 15.54 -20.09 46.91
CA PRO A 644 15.26 -21.47 47.30
C PRO A 644 13.92 -21.62 48.02
#